data_AF-A0A5C5YM49-F1
#
_entry.id   AF-A0A5C5YM49-F1
#
_cell.length_a   1.000
_cell.length_b   1.000
_cell.length_c   1.000
_cell.angle_alpha   90.00
_cell.angle_beta   90.00
_cell.angle_gamma   90.00
#
_symmetry.space_group_name_H-M   'P 1'
#
loop_
_entity.id
_entity.type
_entity.pdbx_description
1 polymer ?
#
loop_
_entity_poly.entity_id
_entity_poly.type
_entity_poly.pdbx_seq_one_letter_code
_entity_poly.pdbx_strand_id
1 'polypeptide(L)'
;MVQRFFGLAPLLLAAALTSCGLATADDARLEAALAAAGDSAGQLQKALDAAPADQAAGVRFLIENMPERDLRSLSAEYLLENTKLAYQAWREAPWRAEVDEATFLNYVLPYACVNERRDRWRADFYARLKPLVADSKSAGEAATVLNNQVFKLLGVRYSTKRAKADQSPYESTESGLASCTGLSVILIDACRAVGVPARFVGVPLWSDHSGNHSWVEVWDDGWRFTGAAEPTGMRLDEGWFTGRAALAKRDTPRYAVYAASFARTPLTFPCVWDRSIDYVWATNVTDRYTKAKASDLSGEQGYARLQVLNAAGERLACGVRLVDSEQQVVGEGETRDERFDANDHLSFVVERGKPYTAKVSIGEADVDAELTVGDREQLFTLHAAAPAPADEPKSQQSVSGDKPVRALRRWLEKPAGERPALAEQAFADAPLSRKQAESAKKLLWADHAERIRNERSQEIKDRVIVDGDRKMPFFYQTFGRQPKAGRRLFISMHGGGGAPAAVNDQQYRNQQHLYEPAEGVYLAPRAPTNTWDLWHQEHIDRMFARLIEDLIVLESVDPDRVYLMGYSAGGDGAYQLAPRMADRLAAAAMMAGHPNDASPLGLRNIGFAIYMGGNDAAYDRNQVAKEWGDRLDKLAAEDPDGYKHQVTIYPDKGHWMDREDASAVPWMSQQRRNPTPDRVVWKQDDVLHQQFYWLATDTPKQGALVTAEQKGQQITVEPNEAPALRVRLSDAMLDLDEPVTVVVDGRTVFDAVVPRTIGTLAGTLAERGDPGLVFAAEIALPDDK
;
A
#
# COMPACT_ATOMS: atom_id res chain seq x y z
N MET A 1 -22.42 64.60 52.58
CA MET A 1 -21.52 65.73 52.27
C MET A 1 -20.10 65.17 52.25
N VAL A 2 -19.41 65.45 51.15
CA VAL A 2 -17.97 65.29 50.85
C VAL A 2 -17.04 65.02 52.05
N GLN A 3 -16.11 64.08 51.91
CA GLN A 3 -14.75 64.24 52.45
C GLN A 3 -13.74 63.46 51.59
N ARG A 4 -12.96 64.19 50.78
CA ARG A 4 -11.77 63.70 50.09
C ARG A 4 -10.57 63.84 51.02
N PHE A 5 -9.84 62.74 51.20
CA PHE A 5 -8.55 62.68 51.90
C PHE A 5 -7.40 63.03 50.97
N PHE A 6 -6.44 63.79 51.50
CA PHE A 6 -5.09 63.99 50.95
C PHE A 6 -4.11 63.04 51.67
N GLY A 7 -3.11 62.54 50.95
CA GLY A 7 -1.95 61.86 51.53
C GLY A 7 -0.90 61.51 50.47
N LEU A 8 0.22 62.25 50.48
CA LEU A 8 1.40 62.05 49.63
C LEU A 8 2.22 60.80 50.01
N ALA A 9 2.89 60.21 49.01
CA ALA A 9 4.17 59.49 49.17
C ALA A 9 5.01 59.58 47.86
N PRO A 10 6.35 59.52 47.92
CA PRO A 10 7.24 60.00 46.85
C PRO A 10 7.71 58.88 45.89
N LEU A 11 7.91 59.25 44.62
CA LEU A 11 8.47 58.39 43.56
C LEU A 11 10.01 58.33 43.67
N LEU A 12 10.55 57.12 43.87
CA LEU A 12 11.93 56.76 43.64
C LEU A 12 12.04 56.14 42.23
N LEU A 13 12.73 56.84 41.32
CA LEU A 13 13.01 56.36 39.97
C LEU A 13 14.35 55.60 39.99
N ALA A 14 14.29 54.26 40.01
CA ALA A 14 15.45 53.40 39.80
C ALA A 14 15.55 53.08 38.30
N ALA A 15 16.64 53.49 37.67
CA ALA A 15 16.98 53.15 36.29
C ALA A 15 17.37 51.67 36.21
N ALA A 16 16.48 50.84 35.65
CA ALA A 16 16.84 49.53 35.12
C ALA A 16 17.08 49.69 33.61
N LEU A 17 18.37 49.73 33.23
CA LEU A 17 18.80 49.49 31.86
C LEU A 17 18.57 48.02 31.54
N THR A 18 17.38 47.66 31.07
CA THR A 18 17.15 46.39 30.39
C THR A 18 17.73 46.52 29.00
N SER A 19 18.91 45.93 28.79
CA SER A 19 19.43 45.65 27.46
C SER A 19 18.47 44.69 26.77
N CYS A 20 17.52 45.24 26.01
CA CYS A 20 16.72 44.47 25.07
C CYS A 20 17.66 44.07 23.93
N GLY A 21 18.34 42.94 24.10
CA GLY A 21 19.08 42.31 23.02
C GLY A 21 18.09 41.87 21.95
N LEU A 22 18.18 42.47 20.77
CA LEU A 22 17.49 41.96 19.59
C LEU A 22 17.98 40.53 19.37
N ALA A 23 17.12 39.54 19.63
CA ALA A 23 17.39 38.15 19.29
C ALA A 23 17.74 38.09 17.79
N THR A 24 18.88 37.48 17.47
CA THR A 24 19.27 37.30 16.08
C THR A 24 18.33 36.28 15.41
N ALA A 25 18.25 36.27 14.07
CA ALA A 25 17.44 35.28 13.35
C ALA A 25 17.85 33.83 13.69
N ASP A 26 19.11 33.63 14.12
CA ASP A 26 19.65 32.34 14.54
C ASP A 26 19.15 31.93 15.94
N ASP A 27 18.97 32.87 16.87
CA ASP A 27 18.40 32.58 18.19
C ASP A 27 16.92 32.23 18.09
N ALA A 28 16.18 32.86 17.17
CA ALA A 28 14.77 32.53 16.93
C ALA A 28 14.53 31.08 16.47
N ARG A 29 15.48 30.48 15.73
CA ARG A 29 15.37 29.09 15.27
C ARG A 29 15.59 28.10 16.39
N LEU A 30 16.60 28.33 17.21
CA LEU A 30 16.89 27.47 18.36
C LEU A 30 15.73 27.49 19.36
N GLU A 31 15.21 28.68 19.67
CA GLU A 31 14.04 28.83 20.55
C GLU A 31 12.81 28.09 19.99
N ALA A 32 12.56 28.20 18.68
CA ALA A 32 11.47 27.47 18.04
C ALA A 32 11.65 25.94 18.11
N ALA A 33 12.88 25.45 17.97
CA ALA A 33 13.19 24.02 18.09
C ALA A 33 12.99 23.52 19.53
N LEU A 34 13.48 24.26 20.53
CA LEU A 34 13.29 23.93 21.94
C LEU A 34 11.81 23.97 22.35
N ALA A 35 11.03 24.91 21.82
CA ALA A 35 9.59 24.96 22.04
C ALA A 35 8.86 23.74 21.43
N ALA A 36 9.24 23.33 20.22
CA ALA A 36 8.62 22.18 19.54
C ALA A 36 8.98 20.81 20.17
N ALA A 37 10.04 20.75 20.97
CA ALA A 37 10.51 19.54 21.63
C ALA A 37 9.60 19.05 22.77
N GLY A 38 8.72 19.90 23.30
CA GLY A 38 7.82 19.54 24.42
C GLY A 38 8.59 19.02 25.63
N ASP A 39 8.19 17.85 26.15
CA ASP A 39 8.80 17.23 27.33
C ASP A 39 10.31 16.92 27.16
N SER A 40 10.78 16.81 25.91
CA SER A 40 12.19 16.53 25.59
C SER A 40 13.08 17.79 25.56
N ALA A 41 12.52 18.99 25.73
CA ALA A 41 13.30 20.24 25.73
C ALA A 41 14.47 20.22 26.73
N GLY A 42 14.28 19.61 27.91
CA GLY A 42 15.35 19.46 28.91
C GLY A 42 16.51 18.58 28.44
N GLN A 43 16.26 17.58 27.59
CA GLN A 43 17.32 16.77 26.99
C GLN A 43 18.11 17.59 25.95
N LEU A 44 17.43 18.40 25.15
CA LEU A 44 18.08 19.24 24.14
C LEU A 44 18.93 20.34 24.78
N GLN A 45 18.42 20.99 25.84
CA GLN A 45 19.19 21.96 26.61
C GLN A 45 20.42 21.32 27.25
N LYS A 46 20.27 20.13 27.84
CA LYS A 46 21.40 19.38 28.39
C LYS A 46 22.46 19.07 27.33
N ALA A 47 22.06 18.76 26.10
CA ALA A 47 23.00 18.54 25.00
C ALA A 47 23.77 19.82 24.64
N LEU A 48 23.09 20.97 24.56
CA LEU A 48 23.70 22.26 24.30
C LEU A 48 24.71 22.65 25.39
N ASP A 49 24.34 22.49 26.67
CA ASP A 49 25.18 22.87 27.80
C ASP A 49 26.42 21.97 27.97
N ALA A 50 26.26 20.67 27.67
CA ALA A 50 27.32 19.68 27.84
C ALA A 50 28.23 19.54 26.61
N ALA A 51 27.90 20.19 25.49
CA ALA A 51 28.71 20.13 24.27
C ALA A 51 30.09 20.76 24.51
N PRO A 52 31.20 20.09 24.14
CA PRO A 52 32.51 20.72 24.11
C PRO A 52 32.50 22.00 23.27
N ALA A 53 33.29 23.02 23.65
CA ALA A 53 33.27 24.34 23.00
C ALA A 53 33.52 24.26 21.48
N ASP A 54 34.36 23.33 21.03
CA ASP A 54 34.70 23.07 19.64
C ASP A 54 33.67 22.19 18.89
N GLN A 55 32.58 21.80 19.55
CA GLN A 55 31.47 20.99 19.02
C GLN A 55 30.09 21.63 19.25
N ALA A 56 30.01 22.71 20.04
CA ALA A 56 28.78 23.41 20.39
C ALA A 56 27.99 23.87 19.15
N ALA A 57 28.69 24.37 18.12
CA ALA A 57 28.07 24.75 16.84
C ALA A 57 27.39 23.56 16.15
N GLY A 58 27.98 22.37 16.21
CA GLY A 58 27.40 21.15 15.65
C GLY A 58 26.15 20.68 16.38
N VAL A 59 26.18 20.66 17.72
CA VAL A 59 24.98 20.29 18.51
C VAL A 59 23.84 21.28 18.27
N ARG A 60 24.14 22.59 18.24
CA ARG A 60 23.16 23.62 17.90
C ARG A 60 22.58 23.41 16.50
N PHE A 61 23.44 23.19 15.50
CA PHE A 61 23.02 22.92 14.13
C PHE A 61 22.07 21.72 14.03
N LEU A 62 22.36 20.61 14.73
CA LEU A 62 21.48 19.44 14.74
C LEU A 62 20.10 19.79 15.29
N ILE A 63 20.04 20.50 16.43
CA ILE A 63 18.79 20.86 17.09
C ILE A 63 17.94 21.81 16.23
N GLU A 64 18.56 22.80 15.59
CA GLU A 64 17.84 23.76 14.76
C GLU A 64 17.20 23.14 13.51
N ASN A 65 17.75 22.02 13.02
CA ASN A 65 17.42 21.46 11.71
C ASN A 65 16.75 20.08 11.75
N MET A 66 16.81 19.36 12.88
CA MET A 66 16.15 18.06 12.99
C MET A 66 14.62 18.16 12.98
N PRO A 67 13.91 17.13 12.47
CA PRO A 67 12.46 17.15 12.43
C PRO A 67 11.82 17.05 13.81
N GLU A 68 10.56 17.47 13.93
CA GLU A 68 9.84 17.50 15.21
C GLU A 68 9.80 16.15 15.93
N ARG A 69 9.67 15.05 15.18
CA ARG A 69 9.76 13.69 15.74
C ARG A 69 11.06 13.45 16.51
N ASP A 70 12.16 14.00 16.04
CA ASP A 70 13.48 13.81 16.64
C ASP A 70 13.68 14.80 17.80
N LEU A 71 13.18 16.05 17.67
CA LEU A 71 13.11 17.02 18.78
C LEU A 71 12.39 16.44 20.01
N ARG A 72 11.34 15.66 19.77
CA ARG A 72 10.51 15.06 20.83
C ARG A 72 11.05 13.76 21.40
N SER A 73 12.03 13.12 20.78
CA SER A 73 12.43 11.74 21.15
C SER A 73 13.91 11.52 21.39
N LEU A 74 14.81 12.33 20.82
CA LEU A 74 16.25 12.11 20.97
C LEU A 74 16.78 12.62 22.32
N SER A 75 17.61 11.80 22.96
CA SER A 75 18.24 12.14 24.23
C SER A 75 19.51 12.97 24.04
N ALA A 76 19.92 13.67 25.10
CA ALA A 76 21.19 14.40 25.12
C ALA A 76 22.37 13.48 24.82
N GLU A 77 22.34 12.27 25.38
CA GLU A 77 23.38 11.26 25.21
C GLU A 77 23.55 10.83 23.75
N TYR A 78 22.44 10.60 23.04
CA TYR A 78 22.45 10.24 21.63
C TYR A 78 23.08 11.36 20.78
N LEU A 79 22.66 12.61 21.00
CA LEU A 79 23.16 13.76 20.25
C LEU A 79 24.65 14.01 20.50
N LEU A 80 25.09 13.93 21.76
CA LEU A 80 26.48 14.13 22.16
C LEU A 80 27.39 13.01 21.64
N GLU A 81 26.95 11.76 21.69
CA GLU A 81 27.70 10.63 21.13
C GLU A 81 27.87 10.76 19.61
N ASN A 82 26.77 11.01 18.88
CA ASN A 82 26.83 11.20 17.43
C ASN A 82 27.77 12.36 17.06
N THR A 83 27.63 13.50 17.75
CA THR A 83 28.44 14.69 17.49
C THR A 83 29.92 14.39 17.75
N LYS A 84 30.27 13.81 18.90
CA LYS A 84 31.65 13.44 19.23
C LYS A 84 32.27 12.56 18.14
N LEU A 85 31.57 11.50 17.73
CA LEU A 85 32.06 10.56 16.72
C LEU A 85 32.16 11.19 15.32
N ALA A 86 31.24 12.08 14.95
CA ALA A 86 31.30 12.81 13.69
C ALA A 86 32.52 13.74 13.63
N TYR A 87 32.75 14.52 14.69
CA TYR A 87 33.93 15.39 14.78
C TYR A 87 35.23 14.58 14.83
N GLN A 88 35.25 13.45 15.52
CA GLN A 88 36.39 12.53 15.51
C GLN A 88 36.70 12.07 14.09
N ALA A 89 35.72 11.50 13.39
CA ALA A 89 35.90 10.99 12.04
C ALA A 89 36.37 12.06 11.05
N TRP A 90 35.77 13.26 11.12
CA TRP A 90 36.17 14.38 10.28
C TRP A 90 37.59 14.87 10.58
N ARG A 91 37.99 14.94 11.86
CA ARG A 91 39.35 15.39 12.25
C ARG A 91 40.44 14.40 11.83
N GLU A 92 40.14 13.11 11.88
CA GLU A 92 41.05 12.02 11.54
C GLU A 92 41.05 11.68 10.04
N ALA A 93 40.25 12.37 9.22
CA ALA A 93 40.17 12.13 7.78
C ALA A 93 41.31 12.85 7.02
N PRO A 94 42.03 12.17 6.10
CA PRO A 94 43.07 12.82 5.28
C PRO A 94 42.58 14.02 4.46
N TRP A 95 41.33 13.97 3.99
CA TRP A 95 40.67 15.01 3.19
C TRP A 95 39.98 16.10 4.03
N ARG A 96 40.19 16.15 5.35
CA ARG A 96 39.53 17.14 6.23
C ARG A 96 39.64 18.58 5.71
N ALA A 97 40.83 18.95 5.19
CA ALA A 97 41.11 20.31 4.73
C ALA A 97 40.28 20.73 3.50
N GLU A 98 39.68 19.76 2.78
CA GLU A 98 38.85 19.97 1.59
C GLU A 98 37.35 20.04 1.92
N VAL A 99 37.00 19.84 3.19
CA VAL A 99 35.62 19.86 3.68
C VAL A 99 35.45 21.07 4.60
N ASP A 100 34.74 22.08 4.11
CA ASP A 100 34.39 23.24 4.92
C ASP A 100 33.38 22.88 6.03
N GLU A 101 33.24 23.79 7.00
CA GLU A 101 32.38 23.55 8.16
C GLU A 101 30.91 23.36 7.75
N ALA A 102 30.41 24.13 6.78
CA ALA A 102 29.03 24.00 6.31
C ALA A 102 28.75 22.62 5.68
N THR A 103 29.69 22.11 4.89
CA THR A 103 29.62 20.78 4.28
C THR A 103 29.70 19.69 5.35
N PHE A 104 30.59 19.83 6.33
CA PHE A 104 30.68 18.93 7.47
C PHE A 104 29.36 18.88 8.26
N LEU A 105 28.83 20.03 8.65
CA LEU A 105 27.59 20.15 9.43
C LEU A 105 26.40 19.52 8.69
N ASN A 106 26.30 19.73 7.39
CA ASN A 106 25.14 19.27 6.62
C ASN A 106 25.24 17.82 6.10
N TYR A 107 26.45 17.28 5.94
CA TYR A 107 26.66 16.03 5.19
C TYR A 107 27.59 15.00 5.84
N VAL A 108 28.19 15.31 7.00
CA VAL A 108 28.96 14.35 7.83
C VAL A 108 28.32 14.20 9.21
N LEU A 109 28.02 15.31 9.87
CA LEU A 109 27.46 15.37 11.23
C LEU A 109 26.08 14.70 11.38
N PRO A 110 25.14 14.77 10.42
CA PRO A 110 23.80 14.24 10.64
C PRO A 110 23.77 12.75 10.95
N TYR A 111 22.93 12.37 11.92
CA TYR A 111 22.71 10.98 12.32
C TYR A 111 21.73 10.23 11.42
N ALA A 112 21.12 10.93 10.46
CA ALA A 112 20.13 10.40 9.53
C ALA A 112 20.27 11.01 8.12
N CYS A 113 19.77 10.30 7.12
CA CYS A 113 19.73 10.65 5.71
C CYS A 113 18.34 11.15 5.29
N VAL A 114 17.29 10.42 5.69
CA VAL A 114 15.88 10.67 5.39
C VAL A 114 15.02 10.40 6.64
N ASN A 115 13.98 9.55 6.53
CA ASN A 115 13.04 9.23 7.59
C ASN A 115 13.31 7.88 8.29
N GLU A 116 14.44 7.23 8.02
CA GLU A 116 14.79 5.91 8.56
C GLU A 116 14.77 5.86 10.10
N ARG A 117 14.76 4.64 10.66
CA ARG A 117 14.84 4.45 12.13
C ARG A 117 16.14 5.08 12.67
N ARG A 118 16.06 5.75 13.82
CA ARG A 118 17.24 6.37 14.45
C ARG A 118 18.04 5.29 15.19
N ASP A 119 19.20 4.93 14.64
CA ASP A 119 20.10 3.92 15.19
C ASP A 119 21.44 4.53 15.59
N ARG A 120 22.08 3.95 16.63
CA ARG A 120 23.46 4.29 17.02
C ARG A 120 24.48 3.54 16.14
N TRP A 121 24.42 3.78 14.83
CA TRP A 121 25.26 3.10 13.84
C TRP A 121 26.71 3.60 13.81
N ARG A 122 26.94 4.88 14.14
CA ARG A 122 28.21 5.56 13.87
C ARG A 122 29.40 4.92 14.58
N ALA A 123 29.25 4.48 15.82
CA ALA A 123 30.34 3.85 16.57
C ALA A 123 30.76 2.50 15.95
N ASP A 124 29.78 1.65 15.63
CA ASP A 124 30.01 0.36 14.97
C ASP A 124 30.66 0.55 13.60
N PHE A 125 30.09 1.45 12.79
CA PHE A 125 30.56 1.71 11.44
C PHE A 125 31.97 2.32 11.46
N TYR A 126 32.27 3.24 12.39
CA TYR A 126 33.61 3.79 12.57
C TYR A 126 34.63 2.66 12.78
N ALA A 127 34.38 1.81 13.77
CA ALA A 127 35.29 0.73 14.16
C ALA A 127 35.53 -0.27 13.01
N ARG A 128 34.49 -0.61 12.26
CA ARG A 128 34.56 -1.61 11.17
C ARG A 128 35.14 -1.06 9.88
N LEU A 129 34.86 0.20 9.57
CA LEU A 129 35.09 0.76 8.22
C LEU A 129 36.33 1.65 8.15
N LYS A 130 36.74 2.30 9.25
CA LYS A 130 37.97 3.11 9.28
C LYS A 130 39.21 2.33 8.82
N PRO A 131 39.42 1.04 9.20
CA PRO A 131 40.55 0.27 8.70
C PRO A 131 40.51 0.00 7.19
N LEU A 132 39.31 -0.11 6.58
CA LEU A 132 39.17 -0.40 5.16
C LEU A 132 39.64 0.76 4.27
N VAL A 133 39.51 1.99 4.75
CA VAL A 133 39.84 3.22 4.02
C VAL A 133 41.15 3.86 4.49
N ALA A 134 41.96 3.13 5.28
CA ALA A 134 43.18 3.68 5.89
C ALA A 134 44.20 4.18 4.84
N ASP A 135 44.25 3.52 3.68
CA ASP A 135 45.17 3.88 2.60
C ASP A 135 44.62 4.91 1.62
N SER A 136 43.32 5.22 1.67
CA SER A 136 42.66 6.14 0.75
C SER A 136 43.20 7.57 0.89
N LYS A 137 43.44 8.22 -0.26
CA LYS A 137 44.04 9.56 -0.34
C LYS A 137 43.02 10.67 -0.53
N SER A 138 41.82 10.35 -1.02
CA SER A 138 40.72 11.31 -1.18
C SER A 138 39.42 10.76 -0.61
N ALA A 139 38.45 11.66 -0.41
CA ALA A 139 37.12 11.31 0.05
C ALA A 139 36.40 10.40 -0.97
N GLY A 140 36.59 10.68 -2.26
CA GLY A 140 36.06 9.86 -3.35
C GLY A 140 36.64 8.45 -3.37
N GLU A 141 37.96 8.31 -3.18
CA GLU A 141 38.61 7.00 -3.08
C GLU A 141 38.04 6.19 -1.91
N ALA A 142 37.94 6.79 -0.72
CA ALA A 142 37.35 6.14 0.44
C ALA A 142 35.89 5.70 0.18
N ALA A 143 35.07 6.54 -0.43
CA ALA A 143 33.69 6.19 -0.78
C ALA A 143 33.61 4.99 -1.73
N THR A 144 34.47 4.93 -2.75
CA THR A 144 34.50 3.78 -3.68
C THR A 144 34.93 2.50 -2.99
N VAL A 145 35.95 2.55 -2.12
CA VAL A 145 36.37 1.39 -1.30
C VAL A 145 35.23 0.89 -0.44
N LEU A 146 34.47 1.79 0.21
CA LEU A 146 33.32 1.43 1.01
C LEU A 146 32.21 0.79 0.17
N ASN A 147 31.83 1.40 -0.96
CA ASN A 147 30.78 0.86 -1.84
C ASN A 147 31.12 -0.57 -2.33
N ASN A 148 32.39 -0.84 -2.62
CA ASN A 148 32.87 -2.15 -3.03
C ASN A 148 32.77 -3.24 -1.94
N GLN A 149 32.75 -2.87 -0.65
CA GLN A 149 32.97 -3.82 0.44
C GLN A 149 31.84 -3.86 1.48
N VAL A 150 31.19 -2.74 1.77
CA VAL A 150 30.30 -2.57 2.93
C VAL A 150 29.10 -3.50 2.90
N PHE A 151 28.48 -3.70 1.73
CA PHE A 151 27.30 -4.55 1.60
C PHE A 151 27.62 -6.03 1.82
N LYS A 152 28.78 -6.49 1.32
CA LYS A 152 29.29 -7.84 1.58
C LYS A 152 29.63 -8.02 3.06
N LEU A 153 30.27 -7.02 3.67
CA LEU A 153 30.62 -7.02 5.09
C LEU A 153 29.39 -7.07 6.01
N LEU A 154 28.28 -6.44 5.61
CA LEU A 154 27.02 -6.43 6.33
C LEU A 154 26.08 -7.59 5.96
N GLY A 155 26.39 -8.36 4.91
CA GLY A 155 25.51 -9.42 4.42
C GLY A 155 24.18 -8.91 3.83
N VAL A 156 24.19 -7.70 3.28
CA VAL A 156 22.99 -7.04 2.73
C VAL A 156 23.03 -7.06 1.21
N ARG A 157 21.88 -7.34 0.58
CA ARG A 157 21.70 -7.23 -0.87
C ARG A 157 20.41 -6.50 -1.23
N TYR A 158 20.34 -5.99 -2.46
CA TYR A 158 19.09 -5.47 -3.00
C TYR A 158 18.01 -6.56 -3.01
N SER A 159 16.79 -6.17 -2.67
CA SER A 159 15.59 -6.99 -2.86
C SER A 159 14.34 -6.14 -2.75
N THR A 160 13.31 -6.49 -3.51
CA THR A 160 11.94 -5.97 -3.36
C THR A 160 11.17 -6.66 -2.22
N LYS A 161 11.68 -7.79 -1.71
CA LYS A 161 11.08 -8.61 -0.63
C LYS A 161 11.35 -8.05 0.79
N ARG A 162 12.19 -7.02 0.89
CA ARG A 162 12.57 -6.26 2.10
C ARG A 162 11.38 -5.66 2.87
N ALA A 163 11.61 -5.21 4.10
CA ALA A 163 10.55 -4.82 5.02
C ALA A 163 9.92 -3.45 4.70
N LYS A 164 10.74 -2.46 4.42
CA LYS A 164 10.31 -1.11 3.99
C LYS A 164 11.40 -0.53 3.09
N ALA A 165 11.11 0.56 2.38
CA ALA A 165 12.10 1.14 1.48
C ALA A 165 13.25 1.81 2.25
N ASP A 166 12.90 2.65 3.22
CA ASP A 166 13.71 3.52 4.08
C ASP A 166 14.30 2.80 5.31
N GLN A 167 14.74 1.54 5.15
CA GLN A 167 15.38 0.81 6.24
C GLN A 167 16.66 1.51 6.68
N SER A 168 16.86 1.60 8.00
CA SER A 168 18.14 1.99 8.59
C SER A 168 19.21 0.92 8.33
N PRO A 169 20.50 1.21 8.58
CA PRO A 169 21.55 0.23 8.37
C PRO A 169 21.34 -1.07 9.16
N TYR A 170 20.85 -0.99 10.40
CA TYR A 170 20.59 -2.18 11.21
C TYR A 170 19.34 -2.93 10.77
N GLU A 171 18.25 -2.25 10.40
CA GLU A 171 17.07 -2.92 9.83
C GLU A 171 17.43 -3.71 8.56
N SER A 172 18.30 -3.14 7.71
CA SER A 172 18.78 -3.82 6.51
C SER A 172 19.73 -4.97 6.82
N THR A 173 20.63 -4.81 7.79
CA THR A 173 21.56 -5.87 8.23
C THR A 173 20.82 -7.04 8.86
N GLU A 174 19.84 -6.78 9.74
CA GLU A 174 19.01 -7.79 10.41
C GLU A 174 18.23 -8.66 9.40
N SER A 175 17.73 -8.05 8.33
CA SER A 175 16.96 -8.76 7.30
C SER A 175 17.82 -9.34 6.17
N GLY A 176 19.06 -8.87 6.02
CA GLY A 176 19.93 -9.16 4.86
C GLY A 176 19.42 -8.57 3.54
N LEU A 177 18.36 -7.76 3.57
CA LEU A 177 17.65 -7.25 2.40
C LEU A 177 17.45 -5.73 2.50
N ALA A 178 17.62 -5.04 1.38
CA ALA A 178 17.40 -3.59 1.30
C ALA A 178 16.83 -3.18 -0.06
N SER A 179 16.16 -2.03 -0.10
CA SER A 179 15.83 -1.34 -1.36
C SER A 179 16.98 -0.41 -1.78
N CYS A 180 16.91 0.22 -2.95
CA CYS A 180 17.89 1.24 -3.35
C CYS A 180 17.97 2.40 -2.34
N THR A 181 16.86 2.77 -1.70
CA THR A 181 16.83 3.72 -0.58
C THR A 181 17.66 3.20 0.61
N GLY A 182 17.40 1.98 1.09
CA GLY A 182 18.12 1.41 2.24
C GLY A 182 19.61 1.16 1.97
N LEU A 183 19.95 0.74 0.74
CA LEU A 183 21.35 0.60 0.32
C LEU A 183 22.07 1.96 0.30
N SER A 184 21.39 3.00 -0.18
CA SER A 184 21.93 4.37 -0.18
C SER A 184 22.14 4.87 1.25
N VAL A 185 21.20 4.62 2.17
CA VAL A 185 21.36 4.95 3.60
C VAL A 185 22.60 4.26 4.18
N ILE A 186 22.78 2.95 3.96
CA ILE A 186 23.98 2.22 4.40
C ILE A 186 25.26 2.87 3.89
N LEU A 187 25.34 3.16 2.59
CA LEU A 187 26.56 3.73 2.00
C LEU A 187 26.83 5.15 2.50
N ILE A 188 25.81 5.97 2.69
CA ILE A 188 25.96 7.31 3.24
C ILE A 188 26.45 7.23 4.69
N ASP A 189 25.84 6.38 5.53
CA ASP A 189 26.25 6.22 6.92
C ASP A 189 27.67 5.65 7.02
N ALA A 190 28.04 4.73 6.11
CA ALA A 190 29.41 4.23 5.98
C ALA A 190 30.41 5.35 5.65
N CYS A 191 30.10 6.19 4.67
CA CYS A 191 30.90 7.36 4.30
C CYS A 191 31.03 8.35 5.47
N ARG A 192 29.91 8.71 6.10
CA ARG A 192 29.85 9.65 7.23
C ARG A 192 30.58 9.13 8.45
N ALA A 193 30.57 7.81 8.68
CA ALA A 193 31.33 7.18 9.76
C ALA A 193 32.83 7.40 9.61
N VAL A 194 33.38 7.50 8.40
CA VAL A 194 34.83 7.72 8.20
C VAL A 194 35.20 9.15 7.82
N GLY A 195 34.24 10.08 7.90
CA GLY A 195 34.45 11.51 7.65
C GLY A 195 34.29 11.94 6.17
N VAL A 196 33.75 11.09 5.30
CA VAL A 196 33.40 11.46 3.91
C VAL A 196 32.03 12.16 3.90
N PRO A 197 31.90 13.40 3.38
CA PRO A 197 30.60 14.02 3.21
C PRO A 197 29.80 13.29 2.14
N ALA A 198 28.60 12.84 2.50
CA ALA A 198 27.72 12.08 1.62
C ALA A 198 26.26 12.48 1.80
N ARG A 199 25.49 12.43 0.71
CA ARG A 199 24.07 12.80 0.70
C ARG A 199 23.23 11.86 -0.17
N PHE A 200 21.98 11.73 0.26
CA PHE A 200 20.96 10.94 -0.43
C PHE A 200 20.47 11.70 -1.66
N VAL A 201 20.44 11.03 -2.80
CA VAL A 201 19.94 11.60 -4.05
C VAL A 201 18.90 10.67 -4.64
N GLY A 202 17.87 11.23 -5.26
CA GLY A 202 16.89 10.41 -5.95
C GLY A 202 16.02 11.17 -6.92
N VAL A 203 15.35 10.38 -7.77
CA VAL A 203 14.34 10.83 -8.72
C VAL A 203 13.00 10.20 -8.33
N PRO A 204 11.91 10.97 -8.19
CA PRO A 204 10.62 10.43 -7.74
C PRO A 204 9.95 9.53 -8.77
N LEU A 205 10.15 9.87 -10.04
CA LEU A 205 9.67 9.14 -11.19
C LEU A 205 10.60 9.46 -12.35
N TRP A 206 11.09 8.47 -13.06
CA TRP A 206 11.82 8.67 -14.29
C TRP A 206 10.92 9.33 -15.35
N SER A 207 11.50 10.11 -16.27
CA SER A 207 10.74 10.86 -17.29
C SER A 207 9.91 9.98 -18.23
N ASP A 208 10.25 8.71 -18.32
CA ASP A 208 9.59 7.65 -19.09
C ASP A 208 8.60 6.82 -18.25
N HIS A 209 8.28 7.26 -17.03
CA HIS A 209 7.27 6.66 -16.13
C HIS A 209 7.61 5.27 -15.57
N SER A 210 8.82 4.74 -15.77
CA SER A 210 9.11 3.34 -15.43
C SER A 210 9.59 3.09 -13.98
N GLY A 211 9.50 4.08 -13.10
CA GLY A 211 9.76 3.90 -11.66
C GLY A 211 10.56 5.04 -11.03
N ASN A 212 11.07 4.81 -9.82
CA ASN A 212 11.95 5.73 -9.10
C ASN A 212 13.32 5.07 -8.88
N HIS A 213 14.31 5.85 -8.45
CA HIS A 213 15.59 5.30 -7.98
C HIS A 213 16.27 6.27 -7.02
N SER A 214 17.13 5.74 -6.16
CA SER A 214 17.94 6.51 -5.21
C SER A 214 19.38 6.04 -5.24
N TRP A 215 20.30 6.99 -5.13
CA TRP A 215 21.74 6.77 -5.16
C TRP A 215 22.45 7.77 -4.23
N VAL A 216 23.79 7.76 -4.25
CA VAL A 216 24.61 8.56 -3.33
C VAL A 216 25.44 9.57 -4.10
N GLU A 217 25.47 10.80 -3.57
CA GLU A 217 26.51 11.77 -3.93
C GLU A 217 27.50 11.91 -2.77
N VAL A 218 28.79 11.90 -3.08
CA VAL A 218 29.92 12.11 -2.16
C VAL A 218 30.69 13.36 -2.56
N TRP A 219 31.25 14.07 -1.59
CA TRP A 219 32.06 15.26 -1.85
C TRP A 219 33.53 14.90 -2.04
N ASP A 220 34.09 15.21 -3.20
CA ASP A 220 35.49 15.02 -3.59
C ASP A 220 35.86 16.14 -4.59
N ASP A 221 36.31 17.29 -4.06
CA ASP A 221 36.46 18.56 -4.80
C ASP A 221 35.19 18.93 -5.62
N GLY A 222 34.04 18.79 -4.96
CA GLY A 222 32.72 18.89 -5.55
C GLY A 222 31.91 17.60 -5.41
N TRP A 223 30.61 17.67 -5.65
CA TRP A 223 29.76 16.48 -5.58
C TRP A 223 30.08 15.52 -6.74
N ARG A 224 30.15 14.22 -6.43
CA ARG A 224 30.37 13.10 -7.34
C ARG A 224 29.36 12.01 -7.02
N PHE A 225 28.78 11.34 -8.01
CA PHE A 225 27.74 10.32 -7.74
C PHE A 225 28.26 8.88 -7.86
N THR A 226 27.61 7.96 -7.16
CA THR A 226 27.80 6.51 -7.28
C THR A 226 26.50 5.79 -6.92
N GLY A 227 26.22 4.65 -7.56
CA GLY A 227 25.13 3.76 -7.15
C GLY A 227 25.45 3.04 -5.84
N ALA A 228 24.44 2.63 -5.08
CA ALA A 228 24.63 1.93 -3.81
C ALA A 228 24.52 0.41 -3.99
N ALA A 229 25.60 -0.32 -3.67
CA ALA A 229 25.77 -1.74 -4.00
C ALA A 229 25.83 -2.01 -5.52
N GLU A 230 26.19 -0.99 -6.28
CA GLU A 230 26.36 -1.01 -7.73
C GLU A 230 27.77 -0.52 -8.10
N PRO A 231 28.82 -1.21 -7.60
CA PRO A 231 30.17 -0.69 -7.70
C PRO A 231 30.67 -0.62 -9.15
N THR A 232 31.24 0.54 -9.51
CA THR A 232 31.94 0.82 -10.77
C THR A 232 33.46 0.71 -10.61
N GLY A 233 33.90 -0.14 -9.69
CA GLY A 233 35.29 -0.23 -9.25
C GLY A 233 35.68 1.03 -8.45
N MET A 234 36.70 1.75 -8.93
CA MET A 234 37.21 2.98 -8.29
C MET A 234 36.72 4.27 -8.98
N ARG A 235 35.73 4.17 -9.86
CA ARG A 235 35.24 5.31 -10.66
C ARG A 235 33.97 5.88 -10.06
N LEU A 236 33.92 7.20 -9.90
CA LEU A 236 32.71 7.95 -9.57
C LEU A 236 32.13 8.58 -10.85
N ASP A 237 30.92 9.12 -10.74
CA ASP A 237 30.13 9.67 -11.85
C ASP A 237 29.79 8.64 -12.94
N GLU A 238 29.70 7.38 -12.54
CA GLU A 238 29.25 6.26 -13.37
C GLU A 238 28.16 5.45 -12.64
N GLY A 239 27.14 5.03 -13.39
CA GLY A 239 26.06 4.16 -12.92
C GLY A 239 25.13 3.77 -14.07
N TRP A 240 24.38 2.69 -13.92
CA TRP A 240 23.42 2.25 -14.95
C TRP A 240 22.33 3.31 -15.22
N PHE A 241 22.04 4.15 -14.21
CA PHE A 241 21.02 5.19 -14.26
C PHE A 241 21.47 6.50 -14.91
N THR A 242 22.77 6.68 -15.22
CA THR A 242 23.33 7.96 -15.68
C THR A 242 22.62 8.50 -16.92
N GLY A 243 22.36 7.64 -17.92
CA GLY A 243 21.64 8.04 -19.15
C GLY A 243 20.21 8.52 -18.87
N ARG A 244 19.55 7.90 -17.90
CA ARG A 244 18.18 8.22 -17.50
C ARG A 244 18.11 9.53 -16.70
N ALA A 245 19.07 9.73 -15.80
CA ALA A 245 19.19 10.96 -15.01
C ALA A 245 19.47 12.19 -15.90
N ALA A 246 20.15 12.01 -17.03
CA ALA A 246 20.36 13.06 -18.02
C ALA A 246 19.05 13.53 -18.71
N LEU A 247 17.97 12.75 -18.64
CA LEU A 247 16.65 13.09 -19.19
C LEU A 247 15.71 13.74 -18.15
N ALA A 248 16.18 13.93 -16.91
CA ALA A 248 15.41 14.56 -15.85
C ALA A 248 14.94 15.98 -16.22
N LYS A 249 13.78 16.38 -15.72
CA LYS A 249 13.13 17.66 -16.06
C LYS A 249 13.08 18.57 -14.84
N ARG A 250 13.93 19.60 -14.83
CA ARG A 250 14.12 20.53 -13.71
C ARG A 250 12.80 21.11 -13.18
N ASP A 251 11.97 21.58 -14.11
CA ASP A 251 10.74 22.33 -13.80
C ASP A 251 9.51 21.43 -13.65
N THR A 252 9.69 20.10 -13.65
CA THR A 252 8.61 19.14 -13.42
C THR A 252 8.92 18.32 -12.18
N PRO A 253 8.40 18.66 -10.99
CA PRO A 253 8.84 18.10 -9.71
C PRO A 253 8.93 16.57 -9.65
N ARG A 254 7.99 15.85 -10.26
CA ARG A 254 8.01 14.38 -10.29
C ARG A 254 9.17 13.78 -11.09
N TYR A 255 9.78 14.54 -12.00
CA TYR A 255 10.88 14.11 -12.89
C TYR A 255 12.21 14.82 -12.60
N ALA A 256 12.25 15.68 -11.57
CA ALA A 256 13.46 16.36 -11.15
C ALA A 256 14.31 15.46 -10.25
N VAL A 257 15.61 15.73 -10.18
CA VAL A 257 16.52 15.06 -9.26
C VAL A 257 16.72 15.93 -8.02
N TYR A 258 16.55 15.31 -6.85
CA TYR A 258 16.69 15.97 -5.55
C TYR A 258 17.84 15.36 -4.77
N ALA A 259 18.59 16.19 -4.06
CA ALA A 259 19.55 15.77 -3.05
C ALA A 259 19.08 16.22 -1.67
N ALA A 260 18.98 15.28 -0.72
CA ALA A 260 18.57 15.57 0.64
C ALA A 260 19.56 16.52 1.34
N SER A 261 19.03 17.36 2.21
CA SER A 261 19.77 18.31 3.05
C SER A 261 19.26 18.16 4.48
N PHE A 262 20.17 18.14 5.45
CA PHE A 262 19.76 18.19 6.85
C PHE A 262 19.32 19.60 7.23
N ALA A 263 20.09 20.61 6.78
CA ALA A 263 19.72 22.01 6.88
C ALA A 263 18.41 22.28 6.12
N ARG A 264 17.55 23.12 6.71
CA ARG A 264 16.28 23.54 6.10
C ARG A 264 16.53 24.24 4.76
N THR A 265 15.75 23.86 3.75
CA THR A 265 15.75 24.49 2.43
C THR A 265 14.30 24.79 2.01
N PRO A 266 14.06 25.60 0.95
CA PRO A 266 12.71 25.85 0.46
C PRO A 266 12.02 24.63 -0.18
N LEU A 267 12.73 23.51 -0.36
CA LEU A 267 12.21 22.31 -1.01
C LEU A 267 12.30 21.11 -0.07
N THR A 268 11.34 20.21 -0.18
CA THR A 268 11.35 18.94 0.53
C THR A 268 11.76 17.81 -0.42
N PHE A 269 12.39 16.77 0.14
CA PHE A 269 12.71 15.57 -0.58
C PHE A 269 11.42 14.77 -0.80
N PRO A 270 11.06 14.45 -2.05
CA PRO A 270 9.90 13.63 -2.37
C PRO A 270 10.13 12.16 -1.98
N CYS A 271 9.81 11.82 -0.73
CA CYS A 271 9.86 10.46 -0.21
C CYS A 271 8.76 9.60 -0.85
N VAL A 272 9.04 8.99 -2.00
CA VAL A 272 8.02 8.27 -2.79
C VAL A 272 7.40 7.06 -2.08
N TRP A 273 8.08 6.55 -1.04
CA TRP A 273 7.58 5.49 -0.17
C TRP A 273 6.61 5.98 0.90
N ASP A 274 6.64 7.27 1.24
CA ASP A 274 5.70 7.93 2.14
C ASP A 274 5.60 9.42 1.79
N ARG A 275 4.57 9.76 1.00
CA ARG A 275 4.36 11.11 0.48
C ARG A 275 3.83 12.10 1.52
N SER A 276 3.51 11.63 2.74
CA SER A 276 3.12 12.51 3.84
C SER A 276 4.32 13.22 4.48
N ILE A 277 5.54 12.77 4.18
CA ILE A 277 6.77 13.34 4.74
C ILE A 277 7.09 14.66 4.05
N ASP A 278 7.01 15.74 4.83
CA ASP A 278 7.31 17.12 4.43
C ASP A 278 8.48 17.73 5.23
N TYR A 279 9.15 16.93 6.06
CA TYR A 279 10.21 17.40 6.96
C TYR A 279 11.64 16.94 6.56
N VAL A 280 11.78 16.26 5.42
CA VAL A 280 13.09 15.96 4.83
C VAL A 280 13.39 17.05 3.82
N TRP A 281 14.40 17.89 4.06
CA TRP A 281 14.73 19.02 3.18
C TRP A 281 15.57 18.57 1.99
N ALA A 282 15.54 19.33 0.90
CA ALA A 282 16.25 18.97 -0.32
C ALA A 282 16.71 20.17 -1.16
N THR A 283 17.62 19.90 -2.08
CA THR A 283 18.00 20.82 -3.17
C THR A 283 17.69 20.16 -4.51
N ASN A 284 17.19 20.93 -5.47
CA ASN A 284 17.02 20.45 -6.84
C ASN A 284 18.38 20.46 -7.55
N VAL A 285 18.90 19.26 -7.81
CA VAL A 285 20.23 19.02 -8.39
C VAL A 285 20.15 18.54 -9.84
N THR A 286 18.98 18.63 -10.48
CA THR A 286 18.71 18.13 -11.84
C THR A 286 19.78 18.55 -12.85
N ASP A 287 20.19 19.82 -12.79
CA ASP A 287 21.19 20.41 -13.69
C ASP A 287 22.52 19.67 -13.70
N ARG A 288 22.90 19.02 -12.59
CA ARG A 288 24.15 18.26 -12.50
C ARG A 288 24.11 17.03 -13.39
N TYR A 289 22.94 16.43 -13.57
CA TYR A 289 22.76 15.23 -14.38
C TYR A 289 22.47 15.58 -15.84
N THR A 290 21.75 16.66 -16.10
CA THR A 290 21.42 17.09 -17.47
C THR A 290 22.58 17.81 -18.17
N LYS A 291 23.47 18.48 -17.43
CA LYS A 291 24.68 19.14 -17.98
C LYS A 291 25.87 18.19 -18.12
N ALA A 292 25.92 17.11 -17.34
CA ALA A 292 27.05 16.17 -17.33
C ALA A 292 27.16 15.32 -18.60
N LYS A 293 26.09 15.21 -19.41
CA LYS A 293 26.09 14.74 -20.80
C LYS A 293 24.75 15.12 -21.41
N ALA A 294 24.73 16.03 -22.38
CA ALA A 294 23.67 15.97 -23.40
C ALA A 294 23.76 14.55 -23.96
N SER A 295 22.71 13.73 -23.80
CA SER A 295 22.75 12.31 -24.12
C SER A 295 23.54 12.06 -25.41
N ASP A 296 24.55 11.18 -25.39
CA ASP A 296 25.37 10.81 -26.56
C ASP A 296 24.53 10.21 -27.73
N LEU A 297 23.20 10.11 -27.54
CA LEU A 297 22.23 9.75 -28.58
C LEU A 297 22.04 10.89 -29.58
N SER A 298 22.25 10.58 -30.87
CA SER A 298 21.77 11.43 -31.95
C SER A 298 20.25 11.57 -31.90
N GLY A 299 19.68 12.57 -32.59
CA GLY A 299 18.23 12.76 -32.67
C GLY A 299 17.46 11.56 -33.26
N GLU A 300 18.16 10.64 -33.91
CA GLU A 300 17.59 9.44 -34.53
C GLU A 300 17.75 8.20 -33.65
N GLN A 301 18.53 8.26 -32.57
CA GLN A 301 18.81 7.13 -31.68
C GLN A 301 17.92 7.10 -30.43
N GLY A 302 17.77 5.91 -29.87
CA GLY A 302 17.06 5.63 -28.62
C GLY A 302 17.63 4.42 -27.89
N TYR A 303 17.23 4.24 -26.63
CA TYR A 303 17.63 3.07 -25.83
C TYR A 303 16.59 1.94 -25.93
N ALA A 304 17.02 0.76 -26.40
CA ALA A 304 16.31 -0.50 -26.23
C ALA A 304 16.70 -1.11 -24.88
N ARG A 305 15.78 -1.19 -23.94
CA ARG A 305 16.01 -1.81 -22.62
C ARG A 305 15.33 -3.16 -22.55
N LEU A 306 15.96 -4.15 -21.94
CA LEU A 306 15.44 -5.51 -21.90
C LEU A 306 15.41 -6.06 -20.48
N GLN A 307 14.31 -6.76 -20.18
CA GLN A 307 14.23 -7.72 -19.08
C GLN A 307 13.65 -9.04 -19.55
N VAL A 308 14.01 -10.11 -18.84
CA VAL A 308 13.46 -11.45 -19.03
C VAL A 308 12.81 -11.88 -17.72
N LEU A 309 11.57 -12.35 -17.76
CA LEU A 309 10.83 -12.82 -16.60
C LEU A 309 10.59 -14.34 -16.67
N ASN A 310 10.68 -15.02 -15.54
CA ASN A 310 10.27 -16.42 -15.42
C ASN A 310 8.74 -16.56 -15.31
N ALA A 311 8.24 -17.80 -15.26
CA ALA A 311 6.81 -18.09 -15.13
C ALA A 311 6.17 -17.57 -13.82
N ALA A 312 6.99 -17.31 -12.78
CA ALA A 312 6.57 -16.70 -11.53
C ALA A 312 6.60 -15.15 -11.57
N GLY A 313 7.00 -14.55 -12.70
CA GLY A 313 7.15 -13.11 -12.88
C GLY A 313 8.44 -12.53 -12.29
N GLU A 314 9.39 -13.36 -11.86
CA GLU A 314 10.69 -12.92 -11.34
C GLU A 314 11.69 -12.72 -12.48
N ARG A 315 12.55 -11.72 -12.36
CA ARG A 315 13.56 -11.38 -13.37
C ARG A 315 14.67 -12.43 -13.44
N LEU A 316 15.10 -12.74 -14.66
CA LEU A 316 16.19 -13.68 -14.96
C LEU A 316 17.40 -12.95 -15.53
N ALA A 317 18.59 -13.38 -15.10
CA ALA A 317 19.85 -13.02 -15.72
C ALA A 317 20.12 -14.00 -16.88
N CYS A 318 20.02 -13.49 -18.11
CA CYS A 318 20.12 -14.27 -19.34
C CYS A 318 20.98 -13.53 -20.36
N GLY A 319 21.78 -14.27 -21.13
CA GLY A 319 22.55 -13.71 -22.23
C GLY A 319 21.63 -13.21 -23.33
N VAL A 320 21.86 -12.00 -23.83
CA VAL A 320 21.15 -11.37 -24.93
C VAL A 320 22.14 -10.91 -25.98
N ARG A 321 21.89 -11.29 -27.22
CA ARG A 321 22.54 -10.76 -28.42
C ARG A 321 21.50 -10.02 -29.26
N LEU A 322 21.67 -8.71 -29.42
CA LEU A 322 20.83 -7.88 -30.26
C LEU A 322 21.42 -7.80 -31.67
N VAL A 323 20.64 -8.16 -32.69
CA VAL A 323 21.04 -8.08 -34.10
C VAL A 323 20.11 -7.17 -34.90
N ASP A 324 20.63 -6.58 -35.98
CA ASP A 324 19.83 -5.80 -36.93
C ASP A 324 19.19 -6.68 -38.03
N SER A 325 18.52 -6.06 -39.00
CA SER A 325 17.90 -6.73 -40.14
C SER A 325 18.88 -7.49 -41.05
N GLU A 326 20.17 -7.17 -41.00
CA GLU A 326 21.24 -7.85 -41.74
C GLU A 326 21.94 -8.94 -40.91
N GLN A 327 21.38 -9.28 -39.73
CA GLN A 327 21.95 -10.22 -38.76
C GLN A 327 23.31 -9.78 -38.20
N GLN A 328 23.67 -8.49 -38.32
CA GLN A 328 24.87 -7.94 -37.68
C GLN A 328 24.60 -7.69 -36.20
N VAL A 329 25.58 -8.01 -35.36
CA VAL A 329 25.47 -7.80 -33.90
C VAL A 329 25.60 -6.32 -33.58
N VAL A 330 24.55 -5.76 -32.99
CA VAL A 330 24.46 -4.37 -32.55
C VAL A 330 24.87 -4.23 -31.09
N GLY A 331 24.69 -5.29 -30.29
CA GLY A 331 25.16 -5.35 -28.92
C GLY A 331 24.94 -6.71 -28.28
N GLU A 332 25.73 -7.01 -27.25
CA GLU A 332 25.58 -8.21 -26.43
C GLU A 332 25.66 -7.84 -24.94
N GLY A 333 24.96 -8.59 -24.10
CA GLY A 333 25.03 -8.42 -22.65
C GLY A 333 24.17 -9.43 -21.91
N GLU A 334 24.04 -9.25 -20.60
CA GLU A 334 23.22 -10.09 -19.74
C GLU A 334 22.10 -9.26 -19.12
N THR A 335 20.85 -9.76 -19.13
CA THR A 335 19.76 -9.13 -18.39
C THR A 335 19.99 -9.21 -16.87
N ARG A 336 19.26 -8.41 -16.10
CA ARG A 336 19.38 -8.39 -14.64
C ARG A 336 18.29 -9.21 -13.99
N ASP A 337 18.63 -9.91 -12.90
CA ASP A 337 17.67 -10.61 -12.06
C ASP A 337 17.26 -9.79 -10.82
N GLU A 338 16.51 -10.40 -9.90
CA GLU A 338 15.99 -9.78 -8.67
C GLU A 338 17.07 -9.25 -7.70
N ARG A 339 18.36 -9.56 -7.94
CA ARG A 339 19.47 -9.06 -7.12
C ARG A 339 19.88 -7.63 -7.47
N PHE A 340 19.40 -7.11 -8.60
CA PHE A 340 19.67 -5.76 -9.08
C PHE A 340 18.45 -4.87 -8.91
N ASP A 341 18.64 -3.55 -8.95
CA ASP A 341 17.53 -2.61 -8.91
C ASP A 341 16.49 -2.97 -9.98
N ALA A 342 15.21 -2.88 -9.63
CA ALA A 342 14.10 -3.16 -10.53
C ALA A 342 14.12 -2.29 -11.80
N ASN A 343 14.84 -1.17 -11.78
CA ASN A 343 15.03 -0.26 -12.89
C ASN A 343 16.34 -0.45 -13.66
N ASP A 344 17.28 -1.26 -13.15
CA ASP A 344 18.54 -1.59 -13.81
C ASP A 344 18.28 -2.63 -14.91
N HIS A 345 18.23 -2.18 -16.15
CA HIS A 345 17.94 -3.02 -17.31
C HIS A 345 19.14 -3.09 -18.25
N LEU A 346 19.33 -4.26 -18.88
CA LEU A 346 20.25 -4.35 -20.00
C LEU A 346 19.77 -3.39 -21.09
N SER A 347 20.66 -2.49 -21.54
CA SER A 347 20.30 -1.39 -22.43
C SER A 347 21.24 -1.33 -23.63
N PHE A 348 20.69 -1.15 -24.82
CA PHE A 348 21.42 -0.96 -26.08
C PHE A 348 21.04 0.37 -26.73
N VAL A 349 22.02 1.05 -27.32
CA VAL A 349 21.75 2.21 -28.18
C VAL A 349 21.41 1.71 -29.58
N VAL A 350 20.24 2.08 -30.09
CA VAL A 350 19.76 1.67 -31.41
C VAL A 350 19.15 2.86 -32.15
N GLU A 351 19.03 2.76 -33.48
CA GLU A 351 18.29 3.74 -34.27
C GLU A 351 16.78 3.51 -34.13
N ARG A 352 16.03 4.59 -33.91
CA ARG A 352 14.58 4.52 -33.72
C ARG A 352 13.89 4.21 -35.04
N GLY A 353 12.82 3.41 -34.96
CA GLY A 353 12.04 2.98 -36.12
C GLY A 353 12.67 1.88 -36.97
N LYS A 354 13.91 1.46 -36.70
CA LYS A 354 14.53 0.28 -37.32
C LYS A 354 14.14 -1.01 -36.56
N PRO A 355 13.93 -2.13 -37.27
CA PRO A 355 13.69 -3.42 -36.65
C PRO A 355 15.00 -4.07 -36.18
N TYR A 356 14.96 -4.70 -35.01
CA TYR A 356 16.04 -5.48 -34.42
C TYR A 356 15.49 -6.82 -33.91
N THR A 357 16.36 -7.81 -33.71
CA THR A 357 16.01 -9.09 -33.06
C THR A 357 16.90 -9.31 -31.85
N ALA A 358 16.32 -9.46 -30.67
CA ALA A 358 17.02 -9.90 -29.48
C ALA A 358 17.00 -11.43 -29.40
N LYS A 359 18.17 -12.05 -29.51
CA LYS A 359 18.39 -13.49 -29.30
C LYS A 359 18.76 -13.71 -27.85
N VAL A 360 17.90 -14.39 -27.10
CA VAL A 360 18.00 -14.53 -25.64
C VAL A 360 18.19 -15.97 -25.26
N SER A 361 19.29 -16.26 -24.57
CA SER A 361 19.60 -17.60 -24.08
C SER A 361 19.07 -17.78 -22.66
N ILE A 362 18.07 -18.66 -22.51
CA ILE A 362 17.36 -18.95 -21.26
C ILE A 362 17.57 -20.43 -20.92
N GLY A 363 18.59 -20.74 -20.12
CA GLY A 363 18.94 -22.14 -19.84
C GLY A 363 19.41 -22.86 -21.11
N GLU A 364 18.70 -23.92 -21.53
CA GLU A 364 18.96 -24.67 -22.77
C GLU A 364 18.12 -24.19 -23.97
N ALA A 365 17.29 -23.15 -23.81
CA ALA A 365 16.41 -22.64 -24.86
C ALA A 365 16.85 -21.25 -25.33
N ASP A 366 16.87 -21.02 -26.64
CA ASP A 366 17.04 -19.71 -27.25
C ASP A 366 15.68 -19.14 -27.67
N VAL A 367 15.41 -17.89 -27.30
CA VAL A 367 14.19 -17.15 -27.64
C VAL A 367 14.58 -15.93 -28.46
N ASP A 368 14.01 -15.80 -29.66
CA ASP A 368 14.15 -14.62 -30.50
C ASP A 368 12.95 -13.68 -30.27
N ALA A 369 13.23 -12.39 -30.12
CA ALA A 369 12.21 -11.35 -29.98
C ALA A 369 12.46 -10.18 -30.92
N GLU A 370 11.48 -9.84 -31.75
CA GLU A 370 11.55 -8.66 -32.62
C GLU A 370 11.28 -7.38 -31.81
N LEU A 371 12.17 -6.41 -31.95
CA LEU A 371 12.13 -5.13 -31.25
C LEU A 371 12.09 -4.00 -32.29
N THR A 372 11.24 -3.01 -32.06
CA THR A 372 11.29 -1.73 -32.78
C THR A 372 11.18 -0.63 -31.75
N VAL A 373 12.20 0.22 -31.66
CA VAL A 373 12.23 1.32 -30.70
C VAL A 373 11.56 2.55 -31.31
N GLY A 374 10.38 2.91 -30.82
CA GLY A 374 9.66 4.11 -31.25
C GLY A 374 10.07 5.36 -30.46
N ASP A 375 10.34 5.17 -29.17
CA ASP A 375 10.61 6.25 -28.22
C ASP A 375 12.11 6.47 -27.98
N ARG A 376 12.47 7.55 -27.27
CA ARG A 376 13.87 7.81 -26.90
C ARG A 376 14.41 6.76 -25.92
N GLU A 377 13.54 6.13 -25.13
CA GLU A 377 13.80 4.94 -24.31
C GLU A 377 12.58 4.03 -24.34
N GLN A 378 12.76 2.72 -24.52
CA GLN A 378 11.67 1.74 -24.53
C GLN A 378 12.11 0.46 -23.80
N LEU A 379 11.27 -0.04 -22.88
CA LEU A 379 11.49 -1.31 -22.19
C LEU A 379 10.75 -2.45 -22.87
N PHE A 380 11.47 -3.52 -23.19
CA PHE A 380 10.96 -4.76 -23.72
C PHE A 380 11.02 -5.84 -22.64
N THR A 381 9.88 -6.44 -22.35
CA THR A 381 9.75 -7.53 -21.38
C THR A 381 9.56 -8.84 -22.13
N LEU A 382 10.52 -9.74 -21.98
CA LEU A 382 10.50 -11.08 -22.55
C LEU A 382 10.14 -12.07 -21.47
N HIS A 383 9.47 -13.16 -21.83
CA HIS A 383 9.08 -14.19 -20.88
C HIS A 383 9.78 -15.50 -21.23
N ALA A 384 10.51 -16.07 -20.27
CA ALA A 384 10.99 -17.44 -20.34
C ALA A 384 9.78 -18.37 -20.42
N ALA A 385 9.66 -19.12 -21.52
CA ALA A 385 8.69 -20.21 -21.58
C ALA A 385 8.94 -21.15 -20.40
N ALA A 386 7.87 -21.54 -19.70
CA ALA A 386 7.99 -22.52 -18.61
C ALA A 386 8.68 -23.79 -19.16
N PRO A 387 9.71 -24.33 -18.49
CA PRO A 387 10.19 -25.66 -18.83
C PRO A 387 9.02 -26.62 -18.66
N ALA A 388 8.72 -27.39 -19.70
CA ALA A 388 7.75 -28.46 -19.62
C ALA A 388 8.12 -29.37 -18.44
N PRO A 389 7.16 -29.82 -17.61
CA PRO A 389 7.44 -30.84 -16.61
C PRO A 389 8.07 -32.06 -17.29
N ALA A 390 9.22 -32.48 -16.78
CA ALA A 390 9.86 -33.71 -17.22
C ALA A 390 9.00 -34.92 -16.81
N ASP A 391 8.86 -35.83 -17.77
CA ASP A 391 8.29 -37.18 -17.69
C ASP A 391 6.84 -37.32 -17.21
N GLU A 392 5.91 -37.32 -18.18
CA GLU A 392 4.80 -38.29 -18.23
C GLU A 392 4.45 -38.59 -19.71
N PRO A 393 3.91 -39.79 -20.02
CA PRO A 393 4.12 -40.46 -21.29
C PRO A 393 3.34 -39.83 -22.46
N LYS A 394 3.95 -39.95 -23.64
CA LYS A 394 3.38 -39.58 -24.95
C LYS A 394 1.94 -40.07 -25.11
N SER A 395 0.97 -39.18 -24.94
CA SER A 395 -0.34 -39.29 -25.58
C SER A 395 -0.43 -38.20 -26.65
N GLN A 396 -0.45 -38.67 -27.89
CA GLN A 396 -0.83 -37.84 -29.03
C GLN A 396 -2.28 -37.42 -28.86
N GLN A 397 -2.55 -36.12 -28.63
CA GLN A 397 -3.85 -35.53 -28.97
C GLN A 397 -3.77 -34.00 -29.17
N SER A 398 -3.72 -33.64 -30.46
CA SER A 398 -4.34 -32.50 -31.17
C SER A 398 -4.26 -31.05 -30.65
N VAL A 399 -3.93 -30.18 -31.62
CA VAL A 399 -3.77 -28.72 -31.59
C VAL A 399 -5.13 -27.98 -31.51
N SER A 400 -6.05 -28.34 -30.59
CA SER A 400 -7.40 -27.72 -30.50
C SER A 400 -7.84 -27.19 -29.13
N GLY A 401 -7.08 -27.43 -28.06
CA GLY A 401 -7.56 -27.30 -26.68
C GLY A 401 -7.57 -25.92 -26.00
N ASP A 402 -7.25 -24.80 -26.68
CA ASP A 402 -7.22 -23.45 -26.04
C ASP A 402 -8.07 -22.40 -26.79
N LYS A 403 -8.99 -22.83 -27.65
CA LYS A 403 -9.79 -21.93 -28.49
C LYS A 403 -10.60 -20.86 -27.73
N PRO A 404 -11.39 -21.19 -26.67
CA PRO A 404 -12.23 -20.18 -26.01
C PRO A 404 -11.41 -19.14 -25.25
N VAL A 405 -10.34 -19.54 -24.55
CA VAL A 405 -9.46 -18.60 -23.83
C VAL A 405 -8.65 -17.73 -24.80
N ARG A 406 -8.19 -18.27 -25.93
CA ARG A 406 -7.56 -17.46 -26.99
C ARG A 406 -8.55 -16.46 -27.60
N ALA A 407 -9.80 -16.86 -27.80
CA ALA A 407 -10.83 -15.96 -28.29
C ALA A 407 -11.12 -14.83 -27.29
N LEU A 408 -11.17 -15.15 -25.98
CA LEU A 408 -11.25 -14.14 -24.92
C LEU A 408 -10.06 -13.18 -24.95
N ARG A 409 -8.82 -13.65 -25.06
CA ARG A 409 -7.63 -12.76 -25.18
C ARG A 409 -7.78 -11.78 -26.35
N ARG A 410 -8.17 -12.28 -27.54
CA ARG A 410 -8.42 -11.44 -28.72
C ARG A 410 -9.58 -10.46 -28.52
N TRP A 411 -10.59 -10.85 -27.76
CA TRP A 411 -11.69 -9.96 -27.41
C TRP A 411 -11.22 -8.83 -26.49
N LEU A 412 -10.35 -9.14 -25.51
CA LEU A 412 -9.76 -8.19 -24.57
C LEU A 412 -8.76 -7.22 -25.22
N GLU A 413 -8.09 -7.61 -26.31
CA GLU A 413 -7.21 -6.74 -27.10
C GLU A 413 -7.92 -5.51 -27.69
N LYS A 414 -9.25 -5.57 -27.86
CA LYS A 414 -10.04 -4.42 -28.32
C LYS A 414 -10.23 -3.42 -27.16
N PRO A 415 -10.24 -2.10 -27.42
CA PRO A 415 -10.61 -1.10 -26.43
C PRO A 415 -12.00 -1.38 -25.82
N ALA A 416 -12.18 -1.16 -24.51
CA ALA A 416 -13.40 -1.54 -23.79
C ALA A 416 -14.71 -1.03 -24.43
N GLY A 417 -14.72 0.21 -24.94
CA GLY A 417 -15.88 0.81 -25.62
C GLY A 417 -16.19 0.25 -27.01
N GLU A 418 -15.31 -0.57 -27.59
CA GLU A 418 -15.45 -1.17 -28.92
C GLU A 418 -15.69 -2.68 -28.86
N ARG A 419 -15.72 -3.26 -27.66
CA ARG A 419 -15.91 -4.69 -27.47
C ARG A 419 -17.38 -5.05 -27.72
N PRO A 420 -17.67 -6.05 -28.57
CA PRO A 420 -19.04 -6.58 -28.67
C PRO A 420 -19.44 -7.25 -27.34
N ALA A 421 -20.73 -7.35 -27.07
CA ALA A 421 -21.24 -7.94 -25.83
C ALA A 421 -20.66 -9.35 -25.62
N LEU A 422 -20.01 -9.57 -24.48
CA LEU A 422 -19.30 -10.82 -24.18
C LEU A 422 -20.27 -12.01 -24.19
N ALA A 423 -21.45 -11.85 -23.59
CA ALA A 423 -22.47 -12.90 -23.53
C ALA A 423 -22.98 -13.35 -24.90
N GLU A 424 -22.80 -12.54 -25.96
CA GLU A 424 -23.21 -12.89 -27.33
C GLU A 424 -22.08 -13.57 -28.13
N GLN A 425 -20.89 -13.71 -27.55
CA GLN A 425 -19.75 -14.31 -28.24
C GLN A 425 -19.84 -15.84 -28.19
N ALA A 426 -19.52 -16.50 -29.31
CA ALA A 426 -19.55 -17.97 -29.38
C ALA A 426 -18.62 -18.68 -28.37
N PHE A 427 -17.59 -17.99 -27.85
CA PHE A 427 -16.71 -18.54 -26.82
C PHE A 427 -17.26 -18.39 -25.40
N ALA A 428 -18.32 -17.60 -25.19
CA ALA A 428 -18.89 -17.33 -23.87
C ALA A 428 -19.44 -18.61 -23.24
N ASP A 429 -20.26 -19.35 -23.99
CA ASP A 429 -20.91 -20.59 -23.53
C ASP A 429 -20.09 -21.86 -23.84
N ALA A 430 -18.90 -21.70 -24.44
CA ALA A 430 -18.05 -22.83 -24.76
C ALA A 430 -17.54 -23.49 -23.46
N PRO A 431 -17.66 -24.82 -23.30
CA PRO A 431 -17.23 -25.50 -22.08
C PRO A 431 -15.73 -25.39 -21.90
N LEU A 432 -15.30 -25.15 -20.66
CA LEU A 432 -13.92 -25.01 -20.26
C LEU A 432 -13.48 -26.18 -19.38
N SER A 433 -12.23 -26.62 -19.56
CA SER A 433 -11.51 -27.35 -18.50
C SER A 433 -11.23 -26.44 -17.31
N ARG A 434 -10.98 -27.03 -16.14
CA ARG A 434 -10.55 -26.30 -14.93
C ARG A 434 -9.41 -25.31 -15.19
N LYS A 435 -8.38 -25.72 -15.92
CA LYS A 435 -7.22 -24.87 -16.25
C LYS A 435 -7.60 -23.68 -17.14
N GLN A 436 -8.52 -23.89 -18.08
CA GLN A 436 -9.01 -22.81 -18.94
C GLN A 436 -9.89 -21.83 -18.18
N ALA A 437 -10.76 -22.31 -17.28
CA ALA A 437 -11.57 -21.46 -16.42
C ALA A 437 -10.71 -20.57 -15.51
N GLU A 438 -9.68 -21.14 -14.88
CA GLU A 438 -8.71 -20.37 -14.08
C GLU A 438 -7.95 -19.33 -14.92
N SER A 439 -7.59 -19.67 -16.15
CA SER A 439 -6.93 -18.74 -17.07
C SER A 439 -7.87 -17.60 -17.49
N ALA A 440 -9.12 -17.92 -17.83
CA ALA A 440 -10.13 -16.94 -18.19
C ALA A 440 -10.48 -16.01 -17.02
N LYS A 441 -10.65 -16.55 -15.81
CA LYS A 441 -10.87 -15.79 -14.57
C LYS A 441 -9.77 -14.76 -14.32
N LYS A 442 -8.50 -15.14 -14.47
CA LYS A 442 -7.35 -14.23 -14.33
C LYS A 442 -7.35 -13.11 -15.37
N LEU A 443 -7.67 -13.43 -16.62
CA LEU A 443 -7.75 -12.44 -17.70
C LEU A 443 -8.88 -11.43 -17.46
N LEU A 444 -10.07 -11.92 -17.10
CA LEU A 444 -11.23 -11.08 -16.80
C LEU A 444 -10.97 -10.18 -15.58
N TRP A 445 -10.37 -10.71 -14.52
CA TRP A 445 -10.00 -9.92 -13.34
C TRP A 445 -8.98 -8.83 -13.67
N ALA A 446 -7.94 -9.15 -14.45
CA ALA A 446 -6.93 -8.17 -14.83
C ALA A 446 -7.54 -6.99 -15.61
N ASP A 447 -8.41 -7.29 -16.58
CA ASP A 447 -9.14 -6.29 -17.37
C ASP A 447 -10.08 -5.45 -16.50
N HIS A 448 -10.84 -6.09 -15.61
CA HIS A 448 -11.74 -5.42 -14.68
C HIS A 448 -11.00 -4.46 -13.74
N ALA A 449 -9.86 -4.90 -13.18
CA ALA A 449 -9.01 -4.07 -12.34
C ALA A 449 -8.39 -2.90 -13.11
N GLU A 450 -7.96 -3.12 -14.37
CA GLU A 450 -7.48 -2.04 -15.23
C GLU A 450 -8.57 -1.00 -15.51
N ARG A 451 -9.80 -1.46 -15.80
CA ARG A 451 -10.94 -0.58 -16.00
C ARG A 451 -11.25 0.27 -14.76
N ILE A 452 -11.26 -0.32 -13.57
CA ILE A 452 -11.42 0.43 -12.31
C ILE A 452 -10.31 1.48 -12.14
N ARG A 453 -9.05 1.12 -12.41
CA ARG A 453 -7.93 2.09 -12.38
C ARG A 453 -8.15 3.27 -13.33
N ASN A 454 -8.68 3.02 -14.51
CA ASN A 454 -8.88 4.06 -15.51
C ASN A 454 -10.12 4.93 -15.22
N GLU A 455 -11.23 4.30 -14.84
CA GLU A 455 -12.54 4.95 -14.73
C GLU A 455 -12.82 5.55 -13.34
N ARG A 456 -12.29 4.93 -12.28
CA ARG A 456 -12.72 5.21 -10.89
C ARG A 456 -11.62 5.72 -9.96
N SER A 457 -10.36 5.78 -10.41
CA SER A 457 -9.26 6.37 -9.62
C SER A 457 -9.55 7.77 -9.09
N GLN A 458 -10.39 8.55 -9.79
CA GLN A 458 -10.73 9.90 -9.36
C GLN A 458 -11.66 9.91 -8.14
N GLU A 459 -12.53 8.90 -7.98
CA GLU A 459 -13.45 8.81 -6.83
C GLU A 459 -12.68 8.67 -5.51
N ILE A 460 -11.58 7.91 -5.52
CA ILE A 460 -10.68 7.75 -4.37
C ILE A 460 -9.85 9.01 -4.11
N LYS A 461 -9.38 9.69 -5.16
CA LYS A 461 -8.64 10.96 -5.04
C LYS A 461 -9.50 12.09 -4.48
N ASP A 462 -10.73 12.22 -4.99
CA ASP A 462 -11.70 13.23 -4.56
C ASP A 462 -12.36 12.87 -3.23
N ARG A 463 -12.19 11.62 -2.79
CA ARG A 463 -12.76 11.05 -1.57
C ARG A 463 -14.28 11.20 -1.51
N VAL A 464 -14.94 10.88 -2.62
CA VAL A 464 -16.39 10.90 -2.72
C VAL A 464 -16.89 9.80 -3.65
N ILE A 465 -17.86 9.01 -3.18
CA ILE A 465 -18.61 8.09 -4.03
C ILE A 465 -19.91 8.78 -4.46
N VAL A 466 -20.27 8.63 -5.73
CA VAL A 466 -21.49 9.21 -6.30
C VAL A 466 -22.39 8.09 -6.84
N ASP A 467 -23.66 8.10 -6.43
CA ASP A 467 -24.73 7.23 -6.94
C ASP A 467 -25.96 8.09 -7.22
N GLY A 468 -26.25 8.31 -8.52
CA GLY A 468 -27.28 9.25 -8.94
C GLY A 468 -27.01 10.68 -8.47
N ASP A 469 -27.96 11.26 -7.72
CA ASP A 469 -27.87 12.59 -7.11
C ASP A 469 -27.22 12.57 -5.71
N ARG A 470 -26.94 11.38 -5.17
CA ARG A 470 -26.39 11.19 -3.83
C ARG A 470 -24.87 11.16 -3.85
N LYS A 471 -24.28 11.77 -2.82
CA LYS A 471 -22.83 11.81 -2.61
C LYS A 471 -22.51 11.27 -1.23
N MET A 472 -21.54 10.36 -1.15
CA MET A 472 -20.93 9.90 0.09
C MET A 472 -19.49 10.39 0.13
N PRO A 473 -19.22 11.56 0.70
CA PRO A 473 -17.87 11.96 1.05
C PRO A 473 -17.28 10.96 2.05
N PHE A 474 -15.98 10.72 1.99
CA PHE A 474 -15.31 9.89 2.97
C PHE A 474 -13.93 10.43 3.34
N PHE A 475 -13.46 9.98 4.48
CA PHE A 475 -12.09 10.12 4.93
C PHE A 475 -11.50 8.72 4.98
N TYR A 476 -10.23 8.58 4.62
CA TYR A 476 -9.49 7.40 5.02
C TYR A 476 -8.04 7.74 5.36
N GLN A 477 -7.49 6.89 6.20
CA GLN A 477 -6.09 6.85 6.60
C GLN A 477 -5.61 5.41 6.60
N THR A 478 -4.35 5.22 6.22
CA THR A 478 -3.73 3.89 6.20
C THR A 478 -2.83 3.73 7.40
N PHE A 479 -2.98 2.61 8.10
CA PHE A 479 -2.19 2.22 9.25
C PHE A 479 -1.35 0.97 8.94
N GLY A 480 -0.20 0.88 9.59
CA GLY A 480 0.68 -0.27 9.51
C GLY A 480 1.21 -0.57 8.10
N ARG A 481 2.07 -1.59 8.04
CA ARG A 481 2.66 -2.07 6.79
C ARG A 481 1.70 -2.98 6.05
N GLN A 482 1.53 -2.76 4.75
CA GLN A 482 0.74 -3.64 3.88
C GLN A 482 1.22 -5.10 3.93
N PRO A 483 0.35 -6.06 4.29
CA PRO A 483 0.62 -7.49 4.15
C PRO A 483 0.67 -7.94 2.68
N LYS A 484 1.33 -9.07 2.41
CA LYS A 484 1.38 -9.67 1.05
C LYS A 484 0.00 -9.97 0.47
N ALA A 485 -0.95 -10.37 1.33
CA ALA A 485 -2.30 -10.72 0.92
C ALA A 485 -3.21 -9.49 0.64
N GLY A 486 -2.72 -8.28 0.91
CA GLY A 486 -3.51 -7.06 0.89
C GLY A 486 -3.78 -6.50 2.28
N ARG A 487 -4.28 -5.26 2.33
CA ARG A 487 -4.61 -4.53 3.55
C ARG A 487 -5.97 -4.94 4.09
N ARG A 488 -6.13 -4.85 5.41
CA ARG A 488 -7.47 -4.82 6.02
C ARG A 488 -8.20 -3.54 5.63
N LEU A 489 -9.53 -3.57 5.60
CA LEU A 489 -10.36 -2.38 5.45
C LEU A 489 -11.36 -2.29 6.61
N PHE A 490 -11.35 -1.18 7.35
CA PHE A 490 -12.32 -0.87 8.39
C PHE A 490 -13.19 0.30 7.94
N ILE A 491 -14.47 0.05 7.70
CA ILE A 491 -15.47 1.07 7.37
C ILE A 491 -16.17 1.46 8.67
N SER A 492 -15.98 2.70 9.12
CA SER A 492 -16.44 3.21 10.41
C SER A 492 -17.52 4.28 10.22
N MET A 493 -18.77 3.91 10.43
CA MET A 493 -19.96 4.75 10.19
C MET A 493 -20.26 5.66 11.38
N HIS A 494 -20.51 6.94 11.09
CA HIS A 494 -20.78 7.94 12.11
C HIS A 494 -22.19 7.81 12.71
N GLY A 495 -22.36 8.29 13.95
CA GLY A 495 -23.65 8.43 14.61
C GLY A 495 -24.48 9.63 14.13
N GLY A 496 -25.54 9.98 14.87
CA GLY A 496 -26.45 11.06 14.50
C GLY A 496 -27.74 10.53 13.89
N GLY A 497 -28.10 11.01 12.70
CA GLY A 497 -29.35 10.66 12.03
C GLY A 497 -30.58 11.34 12.59
N GLY A 498 -31.56 11.57 11.71
CA GLY A 498 -32.78 12.33 12.04
C GLY A 498 -32.50 13.75 12.55
N ALA A 499 -31.31 14.28 12.29
CA ALA A 499 -30.77 15.52 12.85
C ALA A 499 -30.35 16.50 11.75
N PRO A 500 -30.21 17.80 12.06
CA PRO A 500 -29.69 18.78 11.09
C PRO A 500 -28.32 18.37 10.53
N ALA A 501 -28.06 18.72 9.26
CA ALA A 501 -26.83 18.34 8.57
C ALA A 501 -25.54 18.67 9.35
N ALA A 502 -25.50 19.84 10.01
CA ALA A 502 -24.35 20.26 10.81
C ALA A 502 -24.02 19.29 11.97
N VAL A 503 -25.03 18.62 12.54
CA VAL A 503 -24.83 17.60 13.59
C VAL A 503 -24.23 16.34 12.97
N ASN A 504 -24.77 15.85 11.86
CA ASN A 504 -24.22 14.68 11.16
C ASN A 504 -22.81 14.94 10.65
N ASP A 505 -22.52 16.13 10.14
CA ASP A 505 -21.18 16.50 9.68
C ASP A 505 -20.18 16.57 10.85
N GLN A 506 -20.64 16.95 12.05
CA GLN A 506 -19.81 16.88 13.26
C GLN A 506 -19.57 15.44 13.69
N GLN A 507 -20.58 14.57 13.67
CA GLN A 507 -20.41 13.14 13.98
C GLN A 507 -19.47 12.47 12.98
N TYR A 508 -19.59 12.80 11.70
CA TYR A 508 -18.65 12.38 10.66
C TYR A 508 -17.20 12.78 11.02
N ARG A 509 -16.95 14.05 11.37
CA ARG A 509 -15.61 14.51 11.80
C ARG A 509 -15.10 13.75 13.02
N ASN A 510 -15.95 13.49 14.02
CA ASN A 510 -15.56 12.72 15.20
C ASN A 510 -15.15 11.29 14.82
N GLN A 511 -15.86 10.67 13.87
CA GLN A 511 -15.61 9.31 13.42
C GLN A 511 -14.25 9.15 12.70
N GLN A 512 -13.73 10.19 12.06
CA GLN A 512 -12.49 10.13 11.25
C GLN A 512 -11.26 9.68 12.04
N HIS A 513 -11.21 9.93 13.35
CA HIS A 513 -10.07 9.63 14.20
C HIS A 513 -10.46 8.81 15.44
N LEU A 514 -11.63 8.16 15.40
CA LEU A 514 -12.17 7.47 16.57
C LEU A 514 -11.39 6.19 16.90
N TYR A 515 -10.91 5.46 15.89
CA TYR A 515 -10.13 4.23 16.06
C TYR A 515 -8.86 4.23 15.23
N GLU A 516 -7.84 3.55 15.74
CA GLU A 516 -6.54 3.38 15.09
C GLU A 516 -6.21 1.88 15.03
N PRO A 517 -6.51 1.20 13.90
CA PRO A 517 -6.12 -0.20 13.72
C PRO A 517 -4.59 -0.33 13.64
N ALA A 518 -4.05 -1.46 14.10
CA ALA A 518 -2.61 -1.74 13.99
C ALA A 518 -2.14 -1.84 12.52
N GLU A 519 -3.01 -2.30 11.63
CA GLU A 519 -2.78 -2.37 10.18
C GLU A 519 -4.12 -2.29 9.44
N GLY A 520 -4.14 -1.54 8.34
CA GLY A 520 -5.26 -1.49 7.40
C GLY A 520 -5.62 -0.09 6.94
N VAL A 521 -6.54 -0.01 5.99
CA VAL A 521 -7.25 1.21 5.63
C VAL A 521 -8.36 1.43 6.64
N TYR A 522 -8.30 2.51 7.42
CA TYR A 522 -9.41 2.99 8.23
C TYR A 522 -10.16 4.05 7.44
N LEU A 523 -11.44 3.81 7.18
CA LEU A 523 -12.28 4.67 6.37
C LEU A 523 -13.51 5.10 7.18
N ALA A 524 -13.74 6.40 7.29
CA ALA A 524 -14.99 6.94 7.83
C ALA A 524 -15.78 7.59 6.67
N PRO A 525 -16.99 7.11 6.33
CA PRO A 525 -17.85 7.77 5.37
C PRO A 525 -18.80 8.76 6.05
N ARG A 526 -19.26 9.75 5.30
CA ARG A 526 -20.40 10.60 5.63
C ARG A 526 -21.62 10.11 4.85
N ALA A 527 -22.64 9.61 5.53
CA ALA A 527 -23.82 9.05 4.84
C ALA A 527 -24.48 10.09 3.93
N PRO A 528 -25.02 9.78 2.75
CA PRO A 528 -25.54 10.80 1.83
C PRO A 528 -26.74 11.60 2.34
N THR A 529 -27.48 11.09 3.33
CA THR A 529 -28.72 11.69 3.85
C THR A 529 -28.56 12.12 5.31
N ASN A 530 -29.61 12.72 5.87
CA ASN A 530 -29.69 13.14 7.27
C ASN A 530 -30.90 12.52 7.98
N THR A 531 -31.56 11.55 7.35
CA THR A 531 -32.74 10.88 7.88
C THR A 531 -32.35 9.96 9.03
N TRP A 532 -33.33 9.47 9.78
CA TRP A 532 -33.06 8.60 10.94
C TRP A 532 -32.42 7.27 10.51
N ASP A 533 -32.73 6.81 9.30
CA ASP A 533 -32.33 5.57 8.66
C ASP A 533 -31.12 5.71 7.71
N LEU A 534 -30.31 6.78 7.87
CA LEU A 534 -29.28 7.17 6.89
C LEU A 534 -28.33 6.07 6.41
N TRP A 535 -28.07 5.04 7.24
CA TRP A 535 -27.13 3.96 6.93
C TRP A 535 -27.79 2.67 6.41
N HIS A 536 -29.11 2.58 6.39
CA HIS A 536 -29.82 1.38 5.91
C HIS A 536 -30.78 1.64 4.76
N GLN A 537 -30.66 2.81 4.12
CA GLN A 537 -31.30 3.05 2.83
C GLN A 537 -30.62 2.28 1.70
N GLU A 538 -31.40 1.84 0.71
CA GLU A 538 -30.97 1.00 -0.42
C GLU A 538 -29.68 1.45 -1.14
N HIS A 539 -29.47 2.77 -1.29
CA HIS A 539 -28.30 3.32 -1.99
C HIS A 539 -26.99 3.11 -1.22
N ILE A 540 -27.04 2.88 0.10
CA ILE A 540 -25.85 2.65 0.93
C ILE A 540 -25.15 1.37 0.51
N ASP A 541 -25.91 0.29 0.28
CA ASP A 541 -25.39 -1.01 -0.13
C ASP A 541 -24.62 -0.92 -1.45
N ARG A 542 -25.19 -0.21 -2.43
CA ARG A 542 -24.54 0.01 -3.75
C ARG A 542 -23.27 0.84 -3.62
N MET A 543 -23.31 1.91 -2.84
CA MET A 543 -22.15 2.77 -2.66
C MET A 543 -21.04 2.06 -1.88
N PHE A 544 -21.36 1.24 -0.87
CA PHE A 544 -20.36 0.42 -0.18
C PHE A 544 -19.82 -0.70 -1.06
N ALA A 545 -20.66 -1.36 -1.87
CA ALA A 545 -20.19 -2.35 -2.85
C ALA A 545 -19.16 -1.73 -3.81
N ARG A 546 -19.45 -0.53 -4.34
CA ARG A 546 -18.53 0.22 -5.21
C ARG A 546 -17.26 0.64 -4.48
N LEU A 547 -17.38 1.21 -3.28
CA LEU A 547 -16.24 1.65 -2.49
C LEU A 547 -15.30 0.49 -2.13
N ILE A 548 -15.84 -0.66 -1.74
CA ILE A 548 -15.06 -1.86 -1.42
C ILE A 548 -14.33 -2.35 -2.68
N GLU A 549 -15.04 -2.45 -3.81
CA GLU A 549 -14.47 -2.83 -5.11
C GLU A 549 -13.31 -1.91 -5.52
N ASP A 550 -13.50 -0.60 -5.41
CA ASP A 550 -12.48 0.39 -5.76
C ASP A 550 -11.24 0.25 -4.86
N LEU A 551 -11.42 0.04 -3.56
CA LEU A 551 -10.30 -0.09 -2.61
C LEU A 551 -9.56 -1.43 -2.73
N ILE A 552 -10.22 -2.50 -3.16
CA ILE A 552 -9.56 -3.77 -3.52
C ILE A 552 -8.52 -3.51 -4.63
N VAL A 553 -8.88 -2.72 -5.64
CA VAL A 553 -8.00 -2.46 -6.79
C VAL A 553 -6.99 -1.35 -6.55
N LEU A 554 -7.41 -0.25 -5.90
CA LEU A 554 -6.65 1.00 -5.83
C LEU A 554 -5.80 1.11 -4.55
N GLU A 555 -6.21 0.46 -3.46
CA GLU A 555 -5.51 0.47 -2.17
C GLU A 555 -5.03 -0.93 -1.75
N SER A 556 -5.14 -1.90 -2.66
CA SER A 556 -4.75 -3.30 -2.42
C SER A 556 -5.42 -3.89 -1.18
N VAL A 557 -6.70 -3.59 -0.95
CA VAL A 557 -7.48 -4.22 0.13
C VAL A 557 -7.65 -5.71 -0.15
N ASP A 558 -7.42 -6.54 0.87
CA ASP A 558 -7.73 -7.97 0.84
C ASP A 558 -9.27 -8.10 0.93
N PRO A 559 -9.95 -8.63 -0.10
CA PRO A 559 -11.41 -8.73 -0.13
C PRO A 559 -11.95 -9.65 0.99
N ASP A 560 -11.11 -10.51 1.56
CA ASP A 560 -11.49 -11.39 2.67
C ASP A 560 -11.24 -10.76 4.05
N ARG A 561 -10.85 -9.48 4.11
CA ARG A 561 -10.56 -8.74 5.35
C ARG A 561 -11.17 -7.34 5.34
N VAL A 562 -12.44 -7.27 4.96
CA VAL A 562 -13.27 -6.07 5.04
C VAL A 562 -14.14 -6.15 6.30
N TYR A 563 -14.14 -5.07 7.07
CA TYR A 563 -14.83 -4.96 8.35
C TYR A 563 -15.73 -3.72 8.36
N LEU A 564 -16.92 -3.88 8.91
CA LEU A 564 -17.90 -2.81 9.03
C LEU A 564 -18.17 -2.50 10.49
N MET A 565 -18.12 -1.24 10.90
CA MET A 565 -18.39 -0.85 12.28
C MET A 565 -19.09 0.50 12.33
N GLY A 566 -19.79 0.78 13.41
CA GLY A 566 -20.43 2.09 13.55
C GLY A 566 -20.97 2.35 14.94
N TYR A 567 -21.08 3.63 15.25
CA TYR A 567 -21.49 4.11 16.57
C TYR A 567 -22.87 4.80 16.49
N SER A 568 -23.76 4.56 17.44
CA SER A 568 -25.12 5.15 17.48
C SER A 568 -25.92 4.81 16.22
N ALA A 569 -26.39 5.78 15.43
CA ALA A 569 -27.00 5.49 14.12
C ALA A 569 -26.08 4.71 13.16
N GLY A 570 -24.76 4.85 13.28
CA GLY A 570 -23.81 3.98 12.59
C GLY A 570 -23.87 2.53 13.11
N GLY A 571 -24.18 2.34 14.39
CA GLY A 571 -24.47 1.04 14.98
C GLY A 571 -25.78 0.44 14.46
N ASP A 572 -26.82 1.26 14.27
CA ASP A 572 -28.06 0.84 13.59
C ASP A 572 -27.73 0.34 12.18
N GLY A 573 -26.89 1.10 11.45
CA GLY A 573 -26.33 0.71 10.16
C GLY A 573 -25.57 -0.62 10.23
N ALA A 574 -24.78 -0.87 11.28
CA ALA A 574 -24.04 -2.12 11.43
C ALA A 574 -24.96 -3.34 11.59
N TYR A 575 -26.04 -3.21 12.36
CA TYR A 575 -27.06 -4.27 12.47
C TYR A 575 -27.74 -4.57 11.13
N GLN A 576 -28.04 -3.53 10.36
CA GLN A 576 -28.81 -3.63 9.12
C GLN A 576 -27.96 -4.11 7.94
N LEU A 577 -26.75 -3.56 7.77
CA LEU A 577 -25.88 -3.87 6.63
C LEU A 577 -25.14 -5.20 6.79
N ALA A 578 -24.76 -5.58 8.01
CA ALA A 578 -23.94 -6.78 8.19
C ALA A 578 -24.62 -8.08 7.71
N PRO A 579 -25.92 -8.33 7.97
CA PRO A 579 -26.62 -9.49 7.40
C PRO A 579 -26.81 -9.38 5.88
N ARG A 580 -27.10 -8.17 5.36
CA ARG A 580 -27.34 -7.92 3.93
C ARG A 580 -26.07 -8.05 3.08
N MET A 581 -24.93 -7.67 3.64
CA MET A 581 -23.62 -7.65 2.97
C MET A 581 -22.65 -8.70 3.51
N ALA A 582 -23.13 -9.73 4.22
CA ALA A 582 -22.27 -10.69 4.91
C ALA A 582 -21.25 -11.36 3.98
N ASP A 583 -21.61 -11.57 2.72
CA ASP A 583 -20.74 -12.13 1.70
C ASP A 583 -19.64 -11.17 1.18
N ARG A 584 -19.59 -9.93 1.67
CA ARG A 584 -18.50 -8.96 1.45
C ARG A 584 -17.65 -8.71 2.69
N LEU A 585 -18.05 -9.23 3.86
CA LEU A 585 -17.47 -8.88 5.14
C LEU A 585 -16.79 -10.08 5.78
N ALA A 586 -15.74 -9.81 6.55
CA ALA A 586 -15.14 -10.77 7.47
C ALA A 586 -15.76 -10.66 8.86
N ALA A 587 -16.08 -9.44 9.28
CA ALA A 587 -16.80 -9.18 10.52
C ALA A 587 -17.49 -7.80 10.51
N ALA A 588 -18.41 -7.61 11.45
CA ALA A 588 -18.94 -6.31 11.78
C ALA A 588 -19.02 -6.07 13.30
N ALA A 589 -19.03 -4.80 13.70
CA ALA A 589 -19.17 -4.38 15.09
C ALA A 589 -20.20 -3.26 15.24
N MET A 590 -21.19 -3.50 16.08
CA MET A 590 -22.20 -2.54 16.48
C MET A 590 -21.79 -1.88 17.80
N MET A 591 -21.80 -0.55 17.84
CA MET A 591 -21.59 0.22 19.07
C MET A 591 -22.78 1.15 19.34
N ALA A 592 -23.45 0.99 20.48
CA ALA A 592 -24.54 1.85 20.95
C ALA A 592 -25.70 2.11 19.96
N GLY A 593 -25.96 1.17 19.05
CA GLY A 593 -27.05 1.20 18.08
C GLY A 593 -28.23 0.31 18.45
N HIS A 594 -29.28 0.40 17.65
CA HIS A 594 -30.52 -0.35 17.75
C HIS A 594 -30.75 -1.15 16.46
N PRO A 595 -31.10 -2.44 16.54
CA PRO A 595 -31.25 -3.31 15.37
C PRO A 595 -32.49 -3.03 14.52
N ASN A 596 -33.50 -2.40 15.12
CA ASN A 596 -34.82 -2.22 14.53
C ASN A 596 -35.40 -3.59 14.13
N ASP A 597 -35.76 -3.78 12.87
CA ASP A 597 -36.31 -5.01 12.29
C ASP A 597 -35.26 -5.99 11.76
N ALA A 598 -33.96 -5.69 11.89
CA ALA A 598 -32.89 -6.55 11.39
C ALA A 598 -32.97 -7.99 11.92
N SER A 599 -32.52 -8.93 11.09
CA SER A 599 -32.45 -10.35 11.42
C SER A 599 -30.99 -10.82 11.54
N PRO A 600 -30.61 -11.54 12.61
CA PRO A 600 -29.27 -12.09 12.74
C PRO A 600 -29.02 -13.29 11.83
N LEU A 601 -30.04 -13.85 11.18
CA LEU A 601 -29.93 -15.11 10.43
C LEU A 601 -28.84 -15.06 9.33
N GLY A 602 -28.70 -13.92 8.65
CA GLY A 602 -27.69 -13.71 7.60
C GLY A 602 -26.25 -13.59 8.10
N LEU A 603 -26.04 -13.47 9.42
CA LEU A 603 -24.71 -13.29 10.02
C LEU A 603 -23.91 -14.59 10.15
N ARG A 604 -24.47 -15.74 9.75
CA ARG A 604 -23.89 -17.07 9.99
C ARG A 604 -22.38 -17.14 9.74
N ASN A 605 -21.93 -16.57 8.62
CA ASN A 605 -20.58 -16.78 8.08
C ASN A 605 -19.60 -15.64 8.40
N ILE A 606 -19.97 -14.66 9.23
CA ILE A 606 -19.10 -13.55 9.61
C ILE A 606 -19.03 -13.40 11.14
N GLY A 607 -17.99 -12.72 11.62
CA GLY A 607 -17.97 -12.26 13.01
C GLY A 607 -18.97 -11.12 13.24
N PHE A 608 -19.75 -11.15 14.31
CA PHE A 608 -20.58 -10.00 14.71
C PHE A 608 -20.37 -9.61 16.19
N ALA A 609 -19.97 -8.38 16.45
CA ALA A 609 -19.76 -7.88 17.80
C ALA A 609 -20.79 -6.81 18.21
N ILE A 610 -21.19 -6.84 19.47
CA ILE A 610 -22.15 -5.93 20.10
C ILE A 610 -21.47 -5.29 21.30
N TYR A 611 -21.37 -3.96 21.29
CA TYR A 611 -20.87 -3.14 22.39
C TYR A 611 -21.93 -2.12 22.80
N MET A 612 -22.31 -2.13 24.07
CA MET A 612 -23.40 -1.30 24.59
C MET A 612 -23.15 -0.83 26.00
N GLY A 613 -23.56 0.40 26.32
CA GLY A 613 -23.56 0.90 27.70
C GLY A 613 -24.76 0.36 28.48
N GLY A 614 -24.54 -0.13 29.70
CA GLY A 614 -25.60 -0.62 30.59
C GLY A 614 -26.62 0.45 30.96
N ASN A 615 -26.22 1.73 30.94
CA ASN A 615 -27.08 2.88 31.19
C ASN A 615 -27.64 3.53 29.90
N ASP A 616 -27.34 3.00 28.70
CA ASP A 616 -27.92 3.49 27.43
C ASP A 616 -29.34 2.94 27.21
N ALA A 617 -30.29 3.43 28.01
CA ALA A 617 -31.67 2.97 28.03
C ALA A 617 -32.58 3.62 26.97
N ALA A 618 -32.06 4.55 26.16
CA ALA A 618 -32.86 5.17 25.11
C ALA A 618 -33.29 4.12 24.07
N TYR A 619 -34.58 4.07 23.76
CA TYR A 619 -35.17 3.04 22.88
C TYR A 619 -34.89 1.60 23.33
N ASP A 620 -34.70 1.38 24.64
CA ASP A 620 -34.37 0.08 25.22
C ASP A 620 -33.10 -0.58 24.63
N ARG A 621 -32.19 0.21 24.04
CA ARG A 621 -30.98 -0.29 23.37
C ARG A 621 -30.17 -1.28 24.21
N ASN A 622 -29.96 -0.98 25.48
CA ASN A 622 -29.26 -1.87 26.42
C ASN A 622 -29.94 -3.24 26.58
N GLN A 623 -31.27 -3.27 26.68
CA GLN A 623 -32.05 -4.50 26.79
C GLN A 623 -32.04 -5.26 25.46
N VAL A 624 -32.30 -4.57 24.35
CA VAL A 624 -32.33 -5.15 23.00
C VAL A 624 -30.96 -5.69 22.58
N ALA A 625 -29.87 -5.04 22.96
CA ALA A 625 -28.51 -5.56 22.72
C ALA A 625 -28.26 -6.88 23.45
N LYS A 626 -28.77 -7.01 24.69
CA LYS A 626 -28.71 -8.27 25.43
C LYS A 626 -29.57 -9.36 24.76
N GLU A 627 -30.80 -9.04 24.38
CA GLU A 627 -31.69 -9.98 23.68
C GLU A 627 -31.11 -10.45 22.35
N TRP A 628 -30.42 -9.57 21.62
CA TRP A 628 -29.68 -9.94 20.43
C TRP A 628 -28.50 -10.86 20.71
N GLY A 629 -27.79 -10.64 21.82
CA GLY A 629 -26.80 -11.58 22.33
C GLY A 629 -27.38 -12.96 22.58
N ASP A 630 -28.49 -13.03 23.32
CA ASP A 630 -29.18 -14.30 23.62
C ASP A 630 -29.64 -15.02 22.34
N ARG A 631 -30.07 -14.27 21.31
CA ARG A 631 -30.42 -14.83 19.99
C ARG A 631 -29.20 -15.40 19.26
N LEU A 632 -28.05 -14.71 19.31
CA LEU A 632 -26.80 -15.17 18.71
C LEU A 632 -26.24 -16.39 19.45
N ASP A 633 -26.31 -16.41 20.77
CA ASP A 633 -25.96 -17.58 21.60
C ASP A 633 -26.79 -18.80 21.19
N LYS A 634 -28.11 -18.62 21.05
CA LYS A 634 -29.00 -19.69 20.60
C LYS A 634 -28.64 -20.19 19.19
N LEU A 635 -28.42 -19.28 18.24
CA LEU A 635 -28.06 -19.64 16.87
C LEU A 635 -26.71 -20.36 16.81
N ALA A 636 -25.71 -19.90 17.55
CA ALA A 636 -24.40 -20.53 17.64
C ALA A 636 -24.47 -21.91 18.33
N ALA A 637 -25.37 -22.10 19.30
CA ALA A 637 -25.59 -23.41 19.91
C ALA A 637 -26.26 -24.41 18.95
N GLU A 638 -27.12 -23.94 18.05
CA GLU A 638 -27.80 -24.75 17.02
C GLU A 638 -26.91 -25.01 15.78
N ASP A 639 -25.95 -24.13 15.51
CA ASP A 639 -24.98 -24.21 14.41
C ASP A 639 -23.56 -23.85 14.92
N PRO A 640 -22.82 -24.80 15.51
CA PRO A 640 -21.54 -24.54 16.20
C PRO A 640 -20.43 -23.93 15.33
N ASP A 641 -20.51 -24.10 14.01
CA ASP A 641 -19.56 -23.53 13.05
C ASP A 641 -19.98 -22.13 12.56
N GLY A 642 -21.16 -21.66 12.97
CA GLY A 642 -21.76 -20.38 12.56
C GLY A 642 -21.88 -19.36 13.69
N TYR A 643 -22.28 -18.14 13.29
CA TYR A 643 -22.68 -17.05 14.19
C TYR A 643 -21.63 -16.67 15.23
N LYS A 644 -20.34 -16.66 14.84
CA LYS A 644 -19.26 -16.23 15.74
C LYS A 644 -19.50 -14.80 16.20
N HIS A 645 -19.62 -14.60 17.51
CA HIS A 645 -20.00 -13.30 18.04
C HIS A 645 -19.27 -12.93 19.34
N GLN A 646 -19.34 -11.64 19.68
CA GLN A 646 -18.88 -11.11 20.97
C GLN A 646 -19.89 -10.07 21.45
N VAL A 647 -20.40 -10.23 22.68
CA VAL A 647 -21.29 -9.25 23.29
C VAL A 647 -20.66 -8.69 24.55
N THR A 648 -20.58 -7.37 24.64
CA THR A 648 -20.06 -6.65 25.80
C THR A 648 -21.03 -5.55 26.20
N ILE A 649 -21.65 -5.70 27.37
CA ILE A 649 -22.48 -4.66 28.00
C ILE A 649 -21.68 -4.06 29.16
N TYR A 650 -21.33 -2.78 29.07
CA TYR A 650 -20.53 -2.08 30.09
C TYR A 650 -21.46 -1.49 31.17
N PRO A 651 -21.56 -2.08 32.38
CA PRO A 651 -22.67 -1.79 33.30
C PRO A 651 -22.84 -0.31 33.65
N ASP A 652 -21.73 0.41 33.84
CA ASP A 652 -21.75 1.79 34.31
C ASP A 652 -21.72 2.85 33.18
N LYS A 653 -21.62 2.42 31.92
CA LYS A 653 -21.48 3.34 30.77
C LYS A 653 -22.84 3.70 30.17
N GLY A 654 -22.96 4.94 29.69
CA GLY A 654 -24.12 5.42 28.93
C GLY A 654 -23.95 5.20 27.43
N HIS A 655 -24.58 6.07 26.63
CA HIS A 655 -24.47 6.01 25.16
C HIS A 655 -23.01 6.09 24.67
N TRP A 656 -22.19 6.89 25.34
CA TRP A 656 -20.74 6.91 25.15
C TRP A 656 -20.05 5.94 26.11
N MET A 657 -19.22 5.05 25.57
CA MET A 657 -18.55 3.97 26.32
C MET A 657 -17.06 4.28 26.59
N ASP A 658 -16.65 5.55 26.57
CA ASP A 658 -15.28 5.99 26.85
C ASP A 658 -14.19 5.31 25.98
N ARG A 659 -14.55 4.94 24.74
CA ARG A 659 -13.71 4.19 23.78
C ARG A 659 -13.33 2.77 24.22
N GLU A 660 -13.94 2.21 25.27
CA GLU A 660 -13.67 0.81 25.65
C GLU A 660 -14.11 -0.17 24.55
N ASP A 661 -15.11 0.22 23.76
CA ASP A 661 -15.56 -0.45 22.54
C ASP A 661 -14.51 -0.51 21.41
N ALA A 662 -13.40 0.25 21.50
CA ALA A 662 -12.28 0.14 20.56
C ALA A 662 -11.64 -1.27 20.55
N SER A 663 -11.89 -2.08 21.59
CA SER A 663 -11.56 -3.51 21.63
C SER A 663 -12.19 -4.33 20.49
N ALA A 664 -13.24 -3.81 19.83
CA ALA A 664 -13.82 -4.37 18.61
C ALA A 664 -12.79 -4.50 17.48
N VAL A 665 -11.89 -3.53 17.32
CA VAL A 665 -10.93 -3.48 16.20
C VAL A 665 -9.97 -4.68 16.20
N PRO A 666 -9.23 -4.98 17.29
CA PRO A 666 -8.39 -6.17 17.33
C PRO A 666 -9.20 -7.48 17.27
N TRP A 667 -10.43 -7.53 17.78
CA TRP A 667 -11.28 -8.73 17.66
C TRP A 667 -11.73 -9.00 16.23
N MET A 668 -12.22 -7.98 15.52
CA MET A 668 -12.60 -8.08 14.11
C MET A 668 -11.39 -8.47 13.26
N SER A 669 -10.20 -7.93 13.56
CA SER A 669 -8.96 -8.21 12.83
C SER A 669 -8.52 -9.69 12.82
N GLN A 670 -9.09 -10.51 13.69
CA GLN A 670 -8.88 -11.96 13.75
C GLN A 670 -9.80 -12.74 12.81
N GLN A 671 -10.86 -12.11 12.30
CA GLN A 671 -11.82 -12.73 11.40
C GLN A 671 -11.34 -12.62 9.95
N ARG A 672 -11.68 -13.63 9.15
CA ARG A 672 -11.43 -13.68 7.72
C ARG A 672 -12.67 -14.24 7.03
N ARG A 673 -13.11 -13.60 5.96
CA ARG A 673 -14.24 -14.08 5.16
C ARG A 673 -13.88 -15.40 4.49
N ASN A 674 -14.86 -16.30 4.41
CA ASN A 674 -14.85 -17.41 3.47
C ASN A 674 -15.82 -17.05 2.32
N PRO A 675 -15.35 -16.81 1.07
CA PRO A 675 -16.23 -16.45 -0.04
C PRO A 675 -17.11 -17.60 -0.52
N THR A 676 -16.74 -18.84 -0.20
CA THR A 676 -17.48 -20.05 -0.56
C THR A 676 -17.70 -20.95 0.66
N PRO A 677 -18.50 -20.49 1.64
CA PRO A 677 -18.81 -21.29 2.82
C PRO A 677 -19.61 -22.52 2.42
N ASP A 678 -19.44 -23.61 3.16
CA ASP A 678 -20.20 -24.85 2.99
C ASP A 678 -21.70 -24.64 3.24
N ARG A 679 -22.08 -23.75 4.15
CA ARG A 679 -23.47 -23.45 4.46
C ARG A 679 -23.76 -21.95 4.44
N VAL A 680 -24.86 -21.59 3.80
CA VAL A 680 -25.35 -20.23 3.60
C VAL A 680 -26.77 -20.13 4.16
N VAL A 681 -27.03 -19.07 4.92
CA VAL A 681 -28.38 -18.71 5.40
C VAL A 681 -28.67 -17.31 4.87
N TRP A 682 -29.57 -17.21 3.91
CA TRP A 682 -29.94 -15.97 3.24
C TRP A 682 -31.35 -15.56 3.61
N LYS A 683 -31.48 -14.54 4.44
CA LYS A 683 -32.75 -13.91 4.79
C LYS A 683 -32.84 -12.56 4.07
N GLN A 684 -33.82 -12.40 3.18
CA GLN A 684 -34.08 -11.12 2.52
C GLN A 684 -34.66 -10.11 3.50
N ASP A 685 -34.11 -8.90 3.47
CA ASP A 685 -34.58 -7.76 4.24
C ASP A 685 -35.53 -6.87 3.42
N ASP A 686 -35.84 -5.66 3.89
CA ASP A 686 -36.57 -4.64 3.14
C ASP A 686 -35.77 -4.11 1.92
N VAL A 687 -34.43 -3.99 2.05
CA VAL A 687 -33.51 -3.76 0.94
C VAL A 687 -33.14 -5.11 0.33
N LEU A 688 -33.71 -5.36 -0.85
CA LEU A 688 -33.61 -6.64 -1.54
C LEU A 688 -32.29 -6.81 -2.28
N HIS A 689 -31.72 -8.01 -2.22
CA HIS A 689 -30.50 -8.38 -2.93
C HIS A 689 -30.76 -9.53 -3.90
N GLN A 690 -30.15 -9.48 -5.08
CA GLN A 690 -30.28 -10.54 -6.09
C GLN A 690 -29.27 -11.68 -5.92
N GLN A 691 -28.34 -11.55 -4.98
CA GLN A 691 -27.20 -12.45 -4.84
C GLN A 691 -26.66 -12.44 -3.42
N PHE A 692 -26.25 -13.62 -2.94
CA PHE A 692 -25.67 -13.80 -1.62
C PHE A 692 -24.75 -15.02 -1.59
N TYR A 693 -23.45 -14.81 -1.37
CA TYR A 693 -22.41 -15.84 -1.54
C TYR A 693 -22.50 -16.49 -2.93
N TRP A 694 -22.79 -17.79 -2.97
CA TRP A 694 -22.94 -18.61 -4.18
C TRP A 694 -24.41 -18.85 -4.56
N LEU A 695 -25.34 -18.07 -4.02
CA LEU A 695 -26.76 -18.07 -4.37
C LEU A 695 -27.12 -16.80 -5.15
N ALA A 696 -28.07 -16.92 -6.10
CA ALA A 696 -28.63 -15.79 -6.81
C ALA A 696 -30.14 -15.98 -7.10
N THR A 697 -30.89 -14.90 -7.22
CA THR A 697 -32.29 -14.89 -7.66
C THR A 697 -32.56 -13.62 -8.46
N ASP A 698 -33.29 -13.75 -9.56
CA ASP A 698 -33.67 -12.61 -10.39
C ASP A 698 -34.84 -11.82 -9.78
N THR A 699 -35.59 -12.44 -8.85
CA THR A 699 -36.83 -11.90 -8.29
C THR A 699 -36.86 -11.99 -6.77
N PRO A 700 -35.94 -11.31 -6.06
CA PRO A 700 -35.88 -11.38 -4.60
C PRO A 700 -37.18 -10.91 -3.96
N LYS A 701 -37.55 -11.53 -2.85
CA LYS A 701 -38.79 -11.26 -2.11
C LYS A 701 -38.47 -10.95 -0.66
N GLN A 702 -39.00 -9.84 -0.15
CA GLN A 702 -38.82 -9.44 1.24
C GLN A 702 -39.21 -10.57 2.20
N GLY A 703 -38.34 -10.84 3.16
CA GLY A 703 -38.55 -11.88 4.16
C GLY A 703 -38.37 -13.32 3.67
N ALA A 704 -38.06 -13.58 2.39
CA ALA A 704 -37.76 -14.94 1.94
C ALA A 704 -36.50 -15.47 2.67
N LEU A 705 -36.58 -16.72 3.14
CA LEU A 705 -35.45 -17.46 3.71
C LEU A 705 -35.00 -18.57 2.76
N VAL A 706 -33.70 -18.59 2.48
CA VAL A 706 -33.03 -19.69 1.79
C VAL A 706 -31.90 -20.20 2.68
N THR A 707 -31.87 -21.50 2.97
CA THR A 707 -30.70 -22.14 3.59
C THR A 707 -30.14 -23.16 2.63
N ALA A 708 -28.86 -23.02 2.27
CA ALA A 708 -28.19 -23.93 1.36
C ALA A 708 -26.94 -24.51 2.01
N GLU A 709 -26.71 -25.81 1.85
CA GLU A 709 -25.57 -26.53 2.41
C GLU A 709 -24.92 -27.42 1.33
N GLN A 710 -23.61 -27.31 1.18
CA GLN A 710 -22.80 -28.12 0.29
C GLN A 710 -22.03 -29.17 1.09
N LYS A 711 -22.16 -30.44 0.67
CA LYS A 711 -21.42 -31.58 1.21
C LYS A 711 -20.95 -32.46 0.05
N GLY A 712 -19.64 -32.43 -0.23
CA GLY A 712 -19.08 -33.14 -1.38
C GLY A 712 -19.67 -32.65 -2.70
N GLN A 713 -20.18 -33.56 -3.52
CA GLN A 713 -20.81 -33.23 -4.81
C GLN A 713 -22.31 -32.85 -4.69
N GLN A 714 -22.87 -32.78 -3.48
CA GLN A 714 -24.28 -32.47 -3.26
C GLN A 714 -24.47 -31.09 -2.63
N ILE A 715 -25.46 -30.35 -3.14
CA ILE A 715 -25.97 -29.11 -2.55
C ILE A 715 -27.44 -29.33 -2.16
N THR A 716 -27.74 -29.12 -0.89
CA THR A 716 -29.11 -29.17 -0.36
C THR A 716 -29.59 -27.75 -0.08
N VAL A 717 -30.80 -27.41 -0.53
CA VAL A 717 -31.46 -26.13 -0.26
C VAL A 717 -32.77 -26.40 0.48
N GLU A 718 -32.82 -26.03 1.75
CA GLU A 718 -33.99 -26.25 2.61
C GLU A 718 -33.96 -25.31 3.84
N PRO A 719 -34.96 -24.43 4.04
CA PRO A 719 -36.06 -24.16 3.12
C PRO A 719 -35.58 -23.36 1.90
N ASN A 720 -36.31 -23.46 0.77
CA ASN A 720 -36.18 -22.52 -0.35
C ASN A 720 -37.45 -21.66 -0.49
N GLU A 721 -37.44 -20.44 0.04
CA GLU A 721 -38.54 -19.48 -0.16
C GLU A 721 -38.28 -18.47 -1.30
N ALA A 722 -37.15 -18.58 -2.00
CA ALA A 722 -36.79 -17.68 -3.09
C ALA A 722 -37.30 -18.21 -4.45
N PRO A 723 -38.01 -17.39 -5.23
CA PRO A 723 -38.32 -17.71 -6.62
C PRO A 723 -37.06 -17.66 -7.49
N ALA A 724 -37.03 -18.42 -8.57
CA ALA A 724 -35.98 -18.45 -9.59
C ALA A 724 -34.57 -18.52 -9.00
N LEU A 725 -34.38 -19.37 -7.98
CA LEU A 725 -33.10 -19.52 -7.31
C LEU A 725 -32.08 -20.14 -8.27
N ARG A 726 -30.86 -19.62 -8.25
CA ARG A 726 -29.70 -20.12 -8.97
C ARG A 726 -28.60 -20.45 -7.96
N VAL A 727 -27.90 -21.55 -8.21
CA VAL A 727 -26.74 -22.01 -7.45
C VAL A 727 -25.50 -21.85 -8.31
N ARG A 728 -24.53 -21.07 -7.83
CA ARG A 728 -23.29 -20.76 -8.53
C ARG A 728 -22.15 -21.61 -7.99
N LEU A 729 -21.30 -22.10 -8.88
CA LEU A 729 -20.32 -23.12 -8.55
C LEU A 729 -18.91 -22.69 -8.91
N SER A 730 -17.97 -23.15 -8.09
CA SER A 730 -16.53 -22.93 -8.26
C SER A 730 -15.78 -24.22 -7.96
N ASP A 731 -14.65 -24.42 -8.65
CA ASP A 731 -13.70 -25.51 -8.39
C ASP A 731 -13.06 -25.47 -6.99
N ALA A 732 -13.31 -24.41 -6.22
CA ALA A 732 -12.95 -24.32 -4.80
C ALA A 732 -13.97 -25.00 -3.88
N MET A 733 -15.20 -25.23 -4.35
CA MET A 733 -16.31 -25.80 -3.56
C MET A 733 -16.45 -27.30 -3.78
N LEU A 734 -16.40 -27.72 -5.05
CA LEU A 734 -16.66 -29.09 -5.49
C LEU A 734 -15.92 -29.39 -6.81
N ASP A 735 -15.91 -30.64 -7.24
CA ASP A 735 -15.32 -31.05 -8.51
C ASP A 735 -16.34 -30.87 -9.65
N LEU A 736 -16.12 -29.86 -10.50
CA LEU A 736 -16.99 -29.58 -11.65
C LEU A 736 -16.75 -30.51 -12.85
N ASP A 737 -15.78 -31.43 -12.77
CA ASP A 737 -15.61 -32.51 -13.75
C ASP A 737 -16.46 -33.75 -13.39
N GLU A 738 -17.05 -33.78 -12.20
CA GLU A 738 -17.99 -34.81 -11.75
C GLU A 738 -19.45 -34.29 -11.70
N PRO A 739 -20.46 -35.18 -11.73
CA PRO A 739 -21.85 -34.77 -11.54
C PRO A 739 -22.06 -34.03 -10.21
N VAL A 740 -22.86 -32.97 -10.25
CA VAL A 740 -23.32 -32.22 -9.08
C VAL A 740 -24.81 -32.53 -8.87
N THR A 741 -25.18 -32.88 -7.64
CA THR A 741 -26.56 -33.13 -7.27
C THR A 741 -27.11 -31.93 -6.50
N VAL A 742 -28.26 -31.38 -6.90
CA VAL A 742 -28.98 -30.35 -6.13
C VAL A 742 -30.31 -30.90 -5.64
N VAL A 743 -30.52 -30.83 -4.32
CA VAL A 743 -31.73 -31.26 -3.64
C VAL A 743 -32.41 -30.03 -3.06
N VAL A 744 -33.69 -29.80 -3.39
CA VAL A 744 -34.50 -28.70 -2.87
C VAL A 744 -35.68 -29.29 -2.10
N ASP A 745 -35.84 -28.91 -0.84
CA ASP A 745 -36.93 -29.36 0.05
C ASP A 745 -37.18 -30.89 -0.04
N GLY A 746 -36.09 -31.65 0.01
CA GLY A 746 -36.08 -33.12 -0.04
C GLY A 746 -36.21 -33.75 -1.44
N ARG A 747 -36.29 -32.97 -2.53
CA ARG A 747 -36.39 -33.48 -3.91
C ARG A 747 -35.13 -33.17 -4.72
N THR A 748 -34.56 -34.18 -5.39
CA THR A 748 -33.49 -33.94 -6.36
C THR A 748 -34.04 -33.21 -7.59
N VAL A 749 -33.57 -31.99 -7.83
CA VAL A 749 -33.98 -31.13 -8.96
C VAL A 749 -32.91 -31.04 -10.06
N PHE A 750 -31.67 -31.40 -9.75
CA PHE A 750 -30.55 -31.42 -10.68
C PHE A 750 -29.58 -32.55 -10.33
N ASP A 751 -29.08 -33.27 -11.34
CA ASP A 751 -28.05 -34.31 -11.20
C ASP A 751 -27.31 -34.49 -12.53
N ALA A 752 -26.28 -33.69 -12.75
CA ALA A 752 -25.47 -33.71 -13.98
C ALA A 752 -24.13 -32.97 -13.79
N VAL A 753 -23.22 -33.14 -14.76
CA VAL A 753 -22.01 -32.32 -14.86
C VAL A 753 -22.39 -30.92 -15.35
N VAL A 754 -21.90 -29.88 -14.70
CA VAL A 754 -22.17 -28.48 -15.08
C VAL A 754 -20.94 -27.89 -15.79
N PRO A 755 -21.08 -27.42 -17.04
CA PRO A 755 -19.93 -26.88 -17.76
C PRO A 755 -19.44 -25.58 -17.15
N ARG A 756 -18.12 -25.43 -17.06
CA ARG A 756 -17.48 -24.14 -16.80
C ARG A 756 -17.57 -23.27 -18.05
N THR A 757 -17.94 -22.00 -17.94
CA THR A 757 -18.07 -21.10 -19.11
C THR A 757 -17.44 -19.73 -18.86
N ILE A 758 -17.00 -19.07 -19.93
CA ILE A 758 -16.47 -17.69 -19.85
C ILE A 758 -17.61 -16.70 -19.56
N GLY A 759 -18.81 -16.98 -20.06
CA GLY A 759 -20.03 -16.20 -19.81
C GLY A 759 -20.35 -16.10 -18.32
N THR A 760 -20.38 -17.24 -17.61
CA THR A 760 -20.66 -17.25 -16.16
C THR A 760 -19.55 -16.54 -15.36
N LEU A 761 -18.27 -16.78 -15.71
CA LEU A 761 -17.14 -16.07 -15.08
C LEU A 761 -17.27 -14.55 -15.25
N ALA A 762 -17.56 -14.08 -16.47
CA ALA A 762 -17.68 -12.66 -16.76
C ALA A 762 -18.91 -12.03 -16.10
N GLY A 763 -20.06 -12.71 -16.12
CA GLY A 763 -21.30 -12.25 -15.49
C GLY A 763 -21.15 -12.08 -13.98
N THR A 764 -20.64 -13.11 -13.30
CA THR A 764 -20.47 -13.07 -11.83
C THR A 764 -19.40 -12.07 -11.39
N LEU A 765 -18.35 -11.86 -12.18
CA LEU A 765 -17.39 -10.78 -11.93
C LEU A 765 -18.04 -9.40 -12.07
N ALA A 766 -18.82 -9.17 -13.13
CA ALA A 766 -19.46 -7.88 -13.38
C ALA A 766 -20.47 -7.48 -12.28
N GLU A 767 -21.13 -8.46 -11.67
CA GLU A 767 -22.11 -8.23 -10.60
C GLU A 767 -21.49 -7.92 -9.24
N ARG A 768 -20.28 -8.42 -8.96
CA ARG A 768 -19.68 -8.38 -7.60
C ARG A 768 -18.44 -7.51 -7.50
N GLY A 769 -17.59 -7.52 -8.52
CA GLY A 769 -16.28 -6.86 -8.50
C GLY A 769 -15.27 -7.53 -7.56
N ASP A 770 -15.49 -8.80 -7.20
CA ASP A 770 -14.69 -9.52 -6.19
C ASP A 770 -14.11 -10.81 -6.78
N PRO A 771 -12.77 -10.98 -6.79
CA PRO A 771 -12.12 -12.15 -7.39
C PRO A 771 -12.45 -13.47 -6.66
N GLY A 772 -12.83 -13.41 -5.38
CA GLY A 772 -13.26 -14.56 -4.58
C GLY A 772 -14.68 -15.03 -4.92
N LEU A 773 -15.52 -14.16 -5.48
CA LEU A 773 -16.93 -14.44 -5.84
C LEU A 773 -17.14 -14.56 -7.35
N VAL A 774 -16.10 -14.91 -8.10
CA VAL A 774 -16.19 -15.25 -9.53
C VAL A 774 -16.40 -16.76 -9.67
N PHE A 775 -17.58 -17.14 -10.14
CA PHE A 775 -18.03 -18.53 -10.29
C PHE A 775 -17.97 -18.98 -11.74
N ALA A 776 -17.57 -20.24 -11.96
CA ALA A 776 -17.31 -20.77 -13.30
C ALA A 776 -18.56 -21.42 -13.92
N ALA A 777 -19.51 -21.81 -13.10
CA ALA A 777 -20.71 -22.56 -13.49
C ALA A 777 -21.92 -22.09 -12.67
N GLU A 778 -23.13 -22.32 -13.19
CA GLU A 778 -24.38 -21.95 -12.53
C GLU A 778 -25.48 -22.97 -12.89
N ILE A 779 -26.33 -23.27 -11.91
CA ILE A 779 -27.51 -24.13 -12.06
C ILE A 779 -28.74 -23.27 -11.72
N ALA A 780 -29.68 -23.15 -12.67
CA ALA A 780 -31.00 -22.60 -12.38
C ALA A 780 -31.91 -23.68 -11.81
N LEU A 781 -32.53 -23.40 -10.65
CA LEU A 781 -33.47 -24.31 -10.01
C LEU A 781 -34.87 -24.06 -10.57
N PRO A 782 -35.68 -25.12 -10.73
CA PRO A 782 -37.06 -24.97 -11.17
C PRO A 782 -37.88 -24.17 -10.16
N ASP A 783 -38.77 -23.31 -10.66
CA ASP A 783 -39.81 -22.69 -9.85
C ASP A 783 -40.87 -23.74 -9.50
N ASP A 784 -40.80 -24.30 -8.30
CA ASP A 784 -41.90 -25.10 -7.76
C ASP A 784 -43.07 -24.15 -7.44
N LYS A 785 -44.00 -24.00 -8.40
CA LYS A 785 -45.36 -23.54 -8.13
C LYS A 785 -46.29 -24.72 -7.85
#